data_AF-A0A2R5L5Q5-F1
#
_entry.id   AF-A0A2R5L5Q5-F1
#
_cell.length_a   1.000
_cell.length_b   1.000
_cell.length_c   1.000
_cell.angle_alpha   90.00
_cell.angle_beta   90.00
_cell.angle_gamma   90.00
#
_symmetry.space_group_name_H-M   'P 1'
#
loop_
_entity.id
_entity.type
_entity.pdbx_description
1 polymer ?
#
loop_
_entity_poly.entity_id
_entity_poly.type
_entity_poly.pdbx_seq_one_letter_code
_entity_poly.pdbx_strand_id
1 'polypeptide(L)'
;SHGRWFHPNLSGLEAEQILLDQGCDGSFLARPSKSKKGDFTLSVRRNGVVTHIKIRNTGDYYDLYGGENFATLAELVQYYMENQDQLRERNGEIIELKYPLICADPTTERWFHGPLLAKEAEKLLMEKGKNGSFLVRESRSKPGDYVLSVRTEDKVTHFIVRCQDGKFDACGGEKFDSLSELIDFYRKNPMVETTGTVVHLKQPFNATRIKASTIDNRVKQLSKENGQSSGKAGFWEEFEHLQQQECKHLFSRKDGQRPENRAKNRYKNILPFDATRVHLRDVDPNVPYSDYINANYIKADDDSIFDAGTNKTYIATQGCLQNTISDFWSMVWQDNTRVIVMTTKEVERGKPKCVRYWPEEGQTKEYGKFKLQHVTESSTADYTLREFNLSKEGESDPRSVFHYHFTAWPDHGVPSDPGCVLNFLHDVNQRQESIPDSGPIVVHCSAGIGRTGTFIVIDMIVDLIKKQGLACEIDIQRTIQMVRAQRSGMVQTEAQYKFVYLAVEHYIETLQQRMLAEQKSMMLGREYTNIKYSGEVPTIGGTAVPGSTPAAVTENSAPKPNLTVPTSVTPSLSPTSSPASSPHAFDTVTSKKPAVLPRSIITETSTMPRPPVEAPRQIYENIPLKDRKAPLVTPPTFHMGPPPNPAPPPPPKKS
;
A
#
# COMPACT_ATOMS: atom_id res chain seq x y z
N SER A 1 -14.72 3.44 5.32
CA SER A 1 -13.63 2.76 6.08
C SER A 1 -13.75 3.09 7.57
N HIS A 2 -13.74 2.08 8.44
CA HIS A 2 -14.61 2.09 9.64
C HIS A 2 -14.03 2.60 10.98
N GLY A 3 -13.50 3.83 11.01
CA GLY A 3 -13.35 4.60 12.27
C GLY A 3 -11.93 4.97 12.71
N ARG A 4 -10.89 4.39 12.09
CA ARG A 4 -9.47 4.67 12.41
C ARG A 4 -9.04 6.15 12.31
N TRP A 5 -9.84 6.99 11.67
CA TRP A 5 -9.65 8.45 11.60
C TRP A 5 -9.94 9.17 12.94
N PHE A 6 -10.36 8.47 13.99
CA PHE A 6 -10.59 9.07 15.31
C PHE A 6 -9.33 9.00 16.21
N HIS A 7 -8.83 10.15 16.65
CA HIS A 7 -7.65 10.26 17.51
C HIS A 7 -8.06 10.75 18.91
N PRO A 8 -8.10 9.89 19.94
CA PRO A 8 -8.72 10.24 21.23
C PRO A 8 -7.95 11.31 22.03
N ASN A 9 -6.62 11.38 21.91
CA ASN A 9 -5.79 12.18 22.82
C ASN A 9 -5.23 13.49 22.19
N LEU A 10 -5.43 13.67 20.88
CA LEU A 10 -4.74 14.66 20.05
C LEU A 10 -5.24 16.10 20.29
N SER A 11 -4.35 17.09 20.31
CA SER A 11 -4.70 18.53 20.30
C SER A 11 -4.97 19.06 18.88
N GLY A 12 -5.28 20.36 18.79
CA GLY A 12 -5.34 21.06 17.50
C GLY A 12 -3.99 21.13 16.82
N LEU A 13 -2.95 21.54 17.54
CA LEU A 13 -1.59 21.71 16.99
C LEU A 13 -0.99 20.37 16.54
N GLU A 14 -1.15 19.31 17.34
CA GLU A 14 -0.69 17.96 16.95
C GLU A 14 -1.48 17.40 15.76
N ALA A 15 -2.78 17.72 15.65
CA ALA A 15 -3.60 17.34 14.50
C ALA A 15 -3.21 18.10 13.22
N GLU A 16 -2.95 19.40 13.33
CA GLU A 16 -2.44 20.23 12.23
C GLU A 16 -1.09 19.70 11.76
N GLN A 17 -0.15 19.49 12.68
CA GLN A 17 1.17 18.99 12.33
C GLN A 17 1.11 17.60 11.67
N ILE A 18 0.39 16.63 12.22
CA ILE A 18 0.33 15.28 11.61
C ILE A 18 -0.38 15.30 10.24
N LEU A 19 -1.39 16.16 10.02
CA LEU A 19 -2.01 16.33 8.71
C LEU A 19 -1.06 16.98 7.69
N LEU A 20 -0.19 17.89 8.12
CA LEU A 20 0.84 18.50 7.27
C LEU A 20 2.02 17.52 6.99
N ASP A 21 2.44 16.76 7.99
CA ASP A 21 3.62 15.86 7.95
C ASP A 21 3.33 14.49 7.31
N GLN A 22 2.11 13.95 7.43
CA GLN A 22 1.75 12.59 6.98
C GLN A 22 0.57 12.53 5.99
N GLY A 23 -0.20 13.62 5.86
CA GLY A 23 -1.37 13.69 4.98
C GLY A 23 -1.08 14.32 3.61
N CYS A 24 -2.07 14.22 2.72
CA CYS A 24 -2.20 14.98 1.49
C CYS A 24 -3.47 15.84 1.51
N ASP A 25 -3.73 16.67 0.50
CA ASP A 25 -4.94 17.48 0.47
C ASP A 25 -6.20 16.59 0.27
N GLY A 26 -7.27 16.89 1.00
CA GLY A 26 -8.40 15.99 1.23
C GLY A 26 -8.19 15.00 2.37
N SER A 27 -7.05 15.02 3.08
CA SER A 27 -6.84 14.19 4.28
C SER A 27 -7.54 14.75 5.50
N PHE A 28 -8.11 13.89 6.34
CA PHE A 28 -8.85 14.34 7.52
C PHE A 28 -8.71 13.41 8.73
N LEU A 29 -8.94 13.94 9.92
CA LEU A 29 -9.09 13.18 11.17
C LEU A 29 -10.12 13.83 12.09
N ALA A 30 -10.77 13.05 12.96
CA ALA A 30 -11.60 13.57 14.05
C ALA A 30 -10.92 13.34 15.41
N ARG A 31 -11.18 14.23 16.38
CA ARG A 31 -10.62 14.17 17.74
C ARG A 31 -11.56 14.86 18.74
N PRO A 32 -11.44 14.63 20.06
CA PRO A 32 -12.15 15.44 21.06
C PRO A 32 -11.80 16.93 21.01
N SER A 33 -12.75 17.77 21.44
CA SER A 33 -12.56 19.21 21.57
C SER A 33 -11.90 19.56 22.90
N LYS A 34 -10.60 19.87 22.90
CA LYS A 34 -9.91 20.45 24.08
C LYS A 34 -10.49 21.82 24.50
N SER A 35 -11.34 22.44 23.66
CA SER A 35 -12.01 23.74 23.94
C SER A 35 -13.40 23.64 24.58
N LYS A 36 -14.09 22.51 24.46
CA LYS A 36 -15.40 22.25 25.08
C LYS A 36 -15.56 20.75 25.33
N LYS A 37 -15.51 20.34 26.60
CA LYS A 37 -15.63 18.94 27.02
C LYS A 37 -16.98 18.37 26.53
N GLY A 38 -16.93 17.21 25.89
CA GLY A 38 -18.09 16.55 25.27
C GLY A 38 -18.23 16.78 23.75
N ASP A 39 -17.73 17.91 23.23
CA ASP A 39 -17.70 18.16 21.78
C ASP A 39 -16.48 17.49 21.11
N PHE A 40 -16.53 17.42 19.79
CA PHE A 40 -15.46 16.90 18.93
C PHE A 40 -15.00 17.95 17.93
N THR A 41 -13.97 17.63 17.15
CA THR A 41 -13.43 18.48 16.09
C THR A 41 -12.93 17.62 14.94
N LEU A 42 -13.49 17.85 13.75
CA LEU A 42 -12.98 17.35 12.48
C LEU A 42 -11.87 18.29 12.01
N SER A 43 -10.72 17.75 11.64
CA SER A 43 -9.55 18.49 11.16
C SER A 43 -9.25 18.00 9.74
N VAL A 44 -9.23 18.90 8.77
CA VAL A 44 -9.11 18.57 7.34
C VAL A 44 -8.01 19.39 6.70
N ARG A 45 -7.15 18.75 5.91
CA ARG A 45 -6.14 19.40 5.09
C ARG A 45 -6.70 19.74 3.70
N ARG A 46 -6.58 21.00 3.28
CA ARG A 46 -6.93 21.49 1.94
C ARG A 46 -6.00 22.64 1.55
N ASN A 47 -5.63 22.74 0.28
CA ASN A 47 -4.74 23.77 -0.25
C ASN A 47 -3.44 23.96 0.57
N GLY A 48 -2.86 22.86 1.07
CA GLY A 48 -1.67 22.87 1.94
C GLY A 48 -1.85 23.46 3.35
N VAL A 49 -3.07 23.75 3.80
CA VAL A 49 -3.40 24.25 5.15
C VAL A 49 -4.42 23.35 5.87
N VAL A 50 -4.51 23.44 7.20
CA VAL A 50 -5.45 22.65 7.99
C VAL A 50 -6.61 23.51 8.51
N THR A 51 -7.83 23.02 8.35
CA THR A 51 -9.08 23.63 8.82
C THR A 51 -9.67 22.79 9.94
N HIS A 52 -10.12 23.41 11.02
CA HIS A 52 -10.75 22.74 12.16
C HIS A 52 -12.24 23.07 12.27
N ILE A 53 -13.09 22.07 12.06
CA ILE A 53 -14.55 22.18 12.07
C ILE A 53 -15.09 21.58 13.38
N LYS A 54 -15.88 22.36 14.13
CA LYS A 54 -16.45 21.89 15.41
C LYS A 54 -17.65 20.99 15.19
N ILE A 55 -17.63 19.83 15.84
CA ILE A 55 -18.75 18.90 15.92
C ILE A 55 -19.31 18.98 17.34
N ARG A 56 -20.58 19.33 17.49
CA ARG A 56 -21.28 19.32 18.77
C ARG A 56 -21.79 17.92 19.06
N ASN A 57 -21.80 17.53 20.32
CA ASN A 57 -22.58 16.40 20.80
C ASN A 57 -23.63 16.93 21.79
N THR A 58 -24.91 16.70 21.53
CA THR A 58 -26.00 17.10 22.44
C THR A 58 -26.29 16.07 23.53
N GLY A 59 -25.83 14.83 23.35
CA GLY A 59 -26.28 13.64 24.07
C GLY A 59 -27.24 12.79 23.23
N ASP A 60 -28.03 13.43 22.36
CA ASP A 60 -29.02 12.79 21.49
C ASP A 60 -28.49 12.58 20.05
N TYR A 61 -27.64 13.50 19.56
CA TYR A 61 -27.10 13.49 18.21
C TYR A 61 -25.78 14.29 18.09
N TYR A 62 -25.09 14.08 16.97
CA TYR A 62 -23.91 14.82 16.55
C TYR A 62 -24.31 15.86 15.49
N ASP A 63 -24.02 17.15 15.73
CA ASP A 63 -24.19 18.22 14.73
C ASP A 63 -22.84 18.79 14.26
N LEU A 64 -22.74 19.05 12.96
CA LEU A 64 -21.82 20.05 12.42
C LEU A 64 -22.56 21.40 12.42
N TYR A 65 -21.89 22.48 12.80
CA TYR A 65 -22.50 23.81 12.97
C TYR A 65 -23.13 24.36 11.65
N GLY A 66 -24.38 23.99 11.39
CA GLY A 66 -25.14 24.35 10.17
C GLY A 66 -25.32 23.22 9.13
N GLY A 67 -24.94 21.98 9.45
CA GLY A 67 -25.14 20.79 8.60
C GLY A 67 -26.26 19.87 9.09
N GLU A 68 -26.24 18.61 8.64
CA GLU A 68 -27.18 17.57 9.08
C GLU A 68 -26.80 16.99 10.47
N ASN A 69 -27.75 16.26 11.06
CA ASN A 69 -27.61 15.61 12.38
C ASN A 69 -27.45 14.09 12.23
N PHE A 70 -26.52 13.49 12.97
CA PHE A 70 -26.18 12.06 12.86
C PHE A 70 -26.25 11.36 14.22
N ALA A 71 -26.60 10.07 14.26
CA ALA A 71 -26.70 9.32 15.51
C ALA A 71 -25.31 8.87 16.02
N THR A 72 -24.35 8.63 15.12
CA THR A 72 -22.94 8.44 15.49
C THR A 72 -21.98 9.32 14.68
N LEU A 73 -20.84 9.65 15.30
CA LEU A 73 -19.71 10.29 14.63
C LEU A 73 -19.21 9.50 13.39
N ALA A 74 -19.48 8.19 13.33
CA ALA A 74 -19.10 7.34 12.21
C ALA A 74 -20.04 7.47 11.00
N GLU A 75 -21.35 7.64 11.21
CA GLU A 75 -22.28 8.00 10.14
C GLU A 75 -21.96 9.38 9.58
N LEU A 76 -21.70 10.36 10.46
CA LEU A 76 -21.32 11.73 10.09
C LEU A 76 -20.13 11.73 9.12
N VAL A 77 -19.04 11.02 9.45
CA VAL A 77 -17.88 10.94 8.58
C VAL A 77 -18.18 10.18 7.29
N GLN A 78 -18.86 9.04 7.36
CA GLN A 78 -19.17 8.22 6.17
C GLN A 78 -20.04 9.02 5.17
N TYR A 79 -21.06 9.75 5.65
CA TYR A 79 -21.91 10.61 4.83
C TYR A 79 -21.11 11.67 4.06
N TYR A 80 -20.20 12.41 4.72
CA TYR A 80 -19.40 13.43 4.05
C TYR A 80 -18.21 12.88 3.24
N MET A 81 -17.84 11.60 3.41
CA MET A 81 -16.98 10.89 2.46
C MET A 81 -17.72 10.48 1.18
N GLU A 82 -19.01 10.15 1.28
CA GLU A 82 -19.85 9.80 0.13
C GLU A 82 -20.39 11.04 -0.61
N ASN A 83 -20.70 12.11 0.12
CA ASN A 83 -21.32 13.34 -0.37
C ASN A 83 -20.36 14.53 -0.29
N GLN A 84 -19.30 14.47 -1.11
CA GLN A 84 -18.14 15.39 -1.10
C GLN A 84 -18.49 16.87 -1.31
N ASP A 85 -19.65 17.20 -1.88
CA ASP A 85 -20.08 18.56 -2.19
C ASP A 85 -20.92 19.24 -1.08
N GLN A 86 -21.29 18.50 -0.03
CA GLN A 86 -22.18 18.97 1.04
C GLN A 86 -21.45 19.66 2.19
N LEU A 87 -20.20 19.28 2.49
CA LEU A 87 -19.44 19.90 3.58
C LEU A 87 -18.84 21.23 3.10
N ARG A 88 -19.23 22.35 3.73
CA ARG A 88 -18.86 23.70 3.28
C ARG A 88 -18.42 24.63 4.39
N GLU A 89 -17.56 25.58 4.05
CA GLU A 89 -17.17 26.69 4.92
C GLU A 89 -18.12 27.89 4.77
N ARG A 90 -18.06 28.85 5.70
CA ARG A 90 -18.87 30.09 5.71
C ARG A 90 -18.70 30.99 4.48
N ASN A 91 -17.63 30.80 3.70
CA ASN A 91 -17.39 31.48 2.42
C ASN A 91 -18.05 30.76 1.22
N GLY A 92 -18.62 29.57 1.43
CA GLY A 92 -19.23 28.72 0.39
C GLY A 92 -18.29 27.66 -0.22
N GLU A 93 -17.00 27.68 0.11
CA GLU A 93 -16.02 26.69 -0.36
C GLU A 93 -16.33 25.29 0.15
N ILE A 94 -16.06 24.29 -0.70
CA ILE A 94 -16.25 22.87 -0.41
C ILE A 94 -15.06 22.33 0.39
N ILE A 95 -15.32 21.45 1.34
CA ILE A 95 -14.30 20.74 2.13
C ILE A 95 -14.44 19.24 1.89
N GLU A 96 -13.58 18.71 1.02
CA GLU A 96 -13.60 17.30 0.63
C GLU A 96 -12.99 16.38 1.72
N LEU A 97 -13.67 15.28 2.05
CA LEU A 97 -13.18 14.25 2.99
C LEU A 97 -12.77 13.00 2.20
N LYS A 98 -11.55 12.99 1.67
CA LYS A 98 -11.06 11.92 0.79
C LYS A 98 -10.27 10.85 1.52
N TYR A 99 -9.30 11.25 2.34
CA TYR A 99 -8.30 10.33 2.88
C TYR A 99 -8.33 10.31 4.43
N PRO A 100 -8.90 9.28 5.07
CA PRO A 100 -8.94 9.20 6.53
C PRO A 100 -7.53 8.98 7.09
N LEU A 101 -6.98 9.98 7.79
CA LEU A 101 -5.66 9.89 8.39
C LEU A 101 -5.71 9.06 9.68
N ILE A 102 -5.15 7.87 9.61
CA ILE A 102 -5.27 6.82 10.62
C ILE A 102 -4.47 7.14 11.90
N CYS A 103 -5.14 6.99 13.05
CA CYS A 103 -4.52 7.03 14.37
C CYS A 103 -3.51 5.89 14.53
N ALA A 104 -2.42 6.15 15.26
CA ALA A 104 -1.45 5.10 15.57
C ALA A 104 -2.09 4.04 16.48
N ASP A 105 -1.81 2.76 16.22
CA ASP A 105 -2.27 1.67 17.08
C ASP A 105 -1.73 1.88 18.53
N PRO A 106 -2.55 1.65 19.58
CA PRO A 106 -2.15 1.80 20.98
C PRO A 106 -1.11 0.77 21.46
N THR A 107 -0.74 -0.17 20.59
CA THR A 107 0.30 -1.17 20.80
C THR A 107 0.80 -1.65 19.44
N THR A 108 2.05 -2.10 19.36
CA THR A 108 2.59 -2.76 18.16
C THR A 108 2.24 -4.25 18.09
N GLU A 109 1.57 -4.80 19.11
CA GLU A 109 1.31 -6.24 19.24
C GLU A 109 0.34 -6.82 18.20
N ARG A 110 0.69 -7.98 17.64
CA ARG A 110 -0.07 -8.64 16.55
C ARG A 110 -1.49 -9.05 16.95
N TRP A 111 -1.83 -9.22 18.23
CA TRP A 111 -3.19 -9.52 18.66
C TRP A 111 -4.14 -8.30 18.63
N PHE A 112 -3.65 -7.09 18.30
CA PHE A 112 -4.47 -5.91 18.10
C PHE A 112 -4.95 -5.78 16.65
N HIS A 113 -6.26 -5.60 16.44
CA HIS A 113 -6.90 -5.54 15.11
C HIS A 113 -7.41 -4.13 14.73
N GLY A 114 -7.32 -3.14 15.63
CA GLY A 114 -7.97 -1.84 15.43
C GLY A 114 -9.50 -1.96 15.44
N PRO A 115 -10.24 -1.19 14.62
CA PRO A 115 -11.69 -1.29 14.54
C PRO A 115 -12.10 -2.53 13.74
N LEU A 116 -12.48 -3.55 14.48
CA LEU A 116 -13.11 -4.78 14.00
C LEU A 116 -14.51 -4.86 14.62
N LEU A 117 -15.55 -5.16 13.85
CA LEU A 117 -16.90 -5.31 14.39
C LEU A 117 -16.99 -6.59 15.24
N ALA A 118 -17.92 -6.62 16.19
CA ALA A 118 -18.13 -7.79 17.06
C ALA A 118 -18.38 -9.06 16.23
N LYS A 119 -19.31 -9.00 15.27
CA LYS A 119 -19.65 -10.08 14.34
C LYS A 119 -18.49 -10.53 13.45
N GLU A 120 -17.57 -9.63 13.11
CA GLU A 120 -16.37 -9.97 12.33
C GLU A 120 -15.32 -10.68 13.19
N ALA A 121 -15.12 -10.21 14.43
CA ALA A 121 -14.28 -10.88 15.43
C ALA A 121 -14.81 -12.27 15.80
N GLU A 122 -16.13 -12.39 16.01
CA GLU A 122 -16.84 -13.67 16.18
C GLU A 122 -16.54 -14.61 15.02
N LYS A 123 -16.82 -14.18 13.78
CA LYS A 123 -16.59 -14.96 12.56
C LYS A 123 -15.13 -15.41 12.43
N LEU A 124 -14.17 -14.48 12.55
CA LEU A 124 -12.74 -14.78 12.40
C LEU A 124 -12.23 -15.78 13.44
N LEU A 125 -12.61 -15.60 14.71
CA LEU A 125 -12.22 -16.51 15.80
C LEU A 125 -12.87 -17.89 15.65
N MET A 126 -14.11 -17.95 15.15
CA MET A 126 -14.83 -19.22 14.93
C MET A 126 -14.35 -19.99 13.70
N GLU A 127 -14.07 -19.32 12.58
CA GLU A 127 -13.61 -19.93 11.32
C GLU A 127 -12.11 -20.29 11.33
N LYS A 128 -11.27 -19.47 12.00
CA LYS A 128 -9.80 -19.55 11.90
C LYS A 128 -9.08 -19.69 13.26
N GLY A 129 -9.73 -19.30 14.36
CA GLY A 129 -9.16 -19.42 15.71
C GLY A 129 -9.28 -20.83 16.30
N LYS A 130 -8.60 -21.06 17.43
CA LYS A 130 -8.70 -22.28 18.26
C LYS A 130 -9.34 -21.92 19.61
N ASN A 131 -9.72 -22.90 20.43
CA ASN A 131 -10.22 -22.63 21.78
C ASN A 131 -9.15 -21.87 22.60
N GLY A 132 -9.52 -20.76 23.25
CA GLY A 132 -8.60 -19.83 23.91
C GLY A 132 -7.82 -18.91 22.95
N SER A 133 -8.23 -18.79 21.68
CA SER A 133 -7.70 -17.75 20.78
C SER A 133 -8.30 -16.39 21.13
N PHE A 134 -7.48 -15.35 21.22
CA PHE A 134 -7.93 -14.00 21.58
C PHE A 134 -7.42 -12.91 20.64
N LEU A 135 -8.19 -11.84 20.52
CA LEU A 135 -7.79 -10.59 19.86
C LEU A 135 -8.31 -9.38 20.65
N VAL A 136 -7.68 -8.22 20.49
CA VAL A 136 -8.18 -6.93 20.99
C VAL A 136 -8.55 -6.04 19.79
N ARG A 137 -9.68 -5.34 19.93
CA ARG A 137 -10.24 -4.44 18.92
C ARG A 137 -10.78 -3.17 19.58
N GLU A 138 -11.02 -2.13 18.80
CA GLU A 138 -11.63 -0.88 19.29
C GLU A 138 -13.10 -1.05 19.66
N SER A 139 -13.58 -0.26 20.62
CA SER A 139 -14.99 -0.20 21.01
C SER A 139 -15.76 0.76 20.10
N ARG A 140 -16.66 0.21 19.28
CA ARG A 140 -17.59 0.99 18.44
C ARG A 140 -18.69 1.70 19.24
N SER A 141 -19.02 1.23 20.45
CA SER A 141 -20.07 1.83 21.30
C SER A 141 -19.55 2.94 22.23
N LYS A 142 -18.23 2.97 22.50
CA LYS A 142 -17.59 4.04 23.28
C LYS A 142 -16.18 4.32 22.72
N PRO A 143 -16.03 5.30 21.82
CA PRO A 143 -14.74 5.66 21.24
C PRO A 143 -13.67 5.93 22.31
N GLY A 144 -12.49 5.35 22.14
CA GLY A 144 -11.38 5.37 23.10
C GLY A 144 -11.33 4.18 24.07
N ASP A 145 -12.43 3.42 24.22
CA ASP A 145 -12.38 2.09 24.86
C ASP A 145 -12.05 0.99 23.82
N TYR A 146 -11.73 -0.19 24.33
CA TYR A 146 -11.37 -1.38 23.57
C TYR A 146 -12.21 -2.60 24.01
N VAL A 147 -12.13 -3.69 23.25
CA VAL A 147 -12.79 -4.96 23.54
C VAL A 147 -11.83 -6.12 23.32
N LEU A 148 -11.57 -6.87 24.38
CA LEU A 148 -10.88 -8.17 24.32
C LEU A 148 -11.90 -9.25 23.93
N SER A 149 -11.68 -9.89 22.80
CA SER A 149 -12.57 -10.90 22.21
C SER A 149 -11.88 -12.26 22.25
N VAL A 150 -12.49 -13.25 22.90
CA VAL A 150 -11.85 -14.55 23.18
C VAL A 150 -12.76 -15.69 22.76
N ARG A 151 -12.24 -16.64 21.98
CA ARG A 151 -12.96 -17.88 21.66
C ARG A 151 -13.00 -18.81 22.88
N THR A 152 -14.21 -19.18 23.26
CA THR A 152 -14.56 -20.09 24.34
C THR A 152 -15.37 -21.22 23.72
N GLU A 153 -14.66 -22.27 23.29
CA GLU A 153 -15.19 -23.48 22.65
C GLU A 153 -16.05 -23.22 21.39
N ASP A 154 -17.37 -23.12 21.57
CA ASP A 154 -18.42 -22.94 20.57
C ASP A 154 -18.88 -21.48 20.42
N LYS A 155 -18.44 -20.57 21.29
CA LYS A 155 -18.78 -19.14 21.27
C LYS A 155 -17.54 -18.23 21.34
N VAL A 156 -17.78 -16.93 21.28
CA VAL A 156 -16.79 -15.88 21.55
C VAL A 156 -17.33 -14.98 22.66
N THR A 157 -16.57 -14.82 23.74
CA THR A 157 -16.88 -13.90 24.84
C THR A 157 -16.16 -12.56 24.61
N HIS A 158 -16.85 -11.45 24.86
CA HIS A 158 -16.33 -10.09 24.71
C HIS A 158 -16.22 -9.38 26.06
N PHE A 159 -15.01 -8.93 26.42
CA PHE A 159 -14.70 -8.17 27.63
C PHE A 159 -14.38 -6.72 27.27
N ILE A 160 -15.08 -5.76 27.89
CA ILE A 160 -14.80 -4.33 27.68
C ILE A 160 -13.54 -3.97 28.45
N VAL A 161 -12.57 -3.38 27.73
CA VAL A 161 -11.34 -2.82 28.26
C VAL A 161 -11.44 -1.30 28.15
N ARG A 162 -11.60 -0.62 29.28
CA ARG A 162 -11.81 0.84 29.34
C ARG A 162 -10.48 1.56 29.37
N CYS A 163 -10.41 2.72 28.71
CA CYS A 163 -9.29 3.65 28.83
C CYS A 163 -9.71 4.86 29.68
N GLN A 164 -8.98 5.11 30.77
CA GLN A 164 -9.26 6.21 31.72
C GLN A 164 -7.93 6.81 32.19
N ASP A 165 -7.74 8.10 31.98
CA ASP A 165 -6.55 8.86 32.38
C ASP A 165 -5.22 8.23 31.91
N GLY A 166 -5.24 7.62 30.72
CA GLY A 166 -4.09 6.91 30.11
C GLY A 166 -3.91 5.46 30.57
N LYS A 167 -4.63 5.00 31.60
CA LYS A 167 -4.59 3.63 32.11
C LYS A 167 -5.73 2.77 31.57
N PHE A 168 -5.49 1.46 31.52
CA PHE A 168 -6.41 0.46 30.98
C PHE A 168 -6.97 -0.44 32.09
N ASP A 169 -8.28 -0.64 32.13
CA ASP A 169 -8.94 -1.59 33.04
C ASP A 169 -9.86 -2.55 32.30
N ALA A 170 -9.84 -3.84 32.65
CA ALA A 170 -10.87 -4.79 32.23
C ALA A 170 -11.87 -4.97 33.38
N CYS A 171 -13.17 -4.79 33.09
CA CYS A 171 -14.29 -5.02 34.02
C CYS A 171 -14.22 -4.30 35.38
N GLY A 172 -13.33 -3.32 35.59
CA GLY A 172 -13.14 -2.64 36.88
C GLY A 172 -12.19 -3.32 37.86
N GLY A 173 -11.35 -4.25 37.38
CA GLY A 173 -10.25 -4.80 38.16
C GLY A 173 -9.03 -3.88 38.24
N GLU A 174 -7.83 -4.47 38.18
CA GLU A 174 -6.57 -3.72 38.19
C GLU A 174 -6.42 -2.78 36.97
N LYS A 175 -5.62 -1.72 37.16
CA LYS A 175 -5.32 -0.69 36.15
C LYS A 175 -3.88 -0.80 35.66
N PHE A 176 -3.71 -1.00 34.37
CA PHE A 176 -2.42 -1.20 33.69
C PHE A 176 -2.01 0.06 32.91
N ASP A 177 -0.71 0.24 32.66
CA ASP A 177 -0.17 1.38 31.89
C ASP A 177 -0.12 1.09 30.38
N SER A 178 -0.29 -0.17 29.97
CA SER A 178 -0.50 -0.54 28.57
C SER A 178 -1.52 -1.68 28.38
N LEU A 179 -2.08 -1.78 27.17
CA LEU A 179 -2.86 -2.95 26.76
C LEU A 179 -2.01 -4.24 26.78
N SER A 180 -0.70 -4.16 26.57
CA SER A 180 0.19 -5.33 26.60
C SER A 180 0.36 -5.90 28.01
N GLU A 181 0.53 -5.04 29.02
CA GLU A 181 0.54 -5.45 30.43
C GLU A 181 -0.78 -6.09 30.85
N LEU A 182 -1.91 -5.48 30.48
CA LEU A 182 -3.25 -6.01 30.75
C LEU A 182 -3.40 -7.42 30.16
N ILE A 183 -2.98 -7.62 28.91
CA ILE A 183 -3.03 -8.95 28.28
C ILE A 183 -2.09 -9.93 28.99
N ASP A 184 -0.83 -9.58 29.26
CA ASP A 184 0.11 -10.50 29.92
C ASP A 184 -0.25 -10.82 31.38
N PHE A 185 -1.06 -9.96 32.05
CA PHE A 185 -1.72 -10.29 33.30
C PHE A 185 -2.82 -11.33 33.09
N TYR A 186 -3.81 -11.08 32.21
CA TYR A 186 -4.93 -12.00 31.99
C TYR A 186 -4.57 -13.30 31.24
N ARG A 187 -3.36 -13.40 30.68
CA ARG A 187 -2.75 -14.67 30.22
C ARG A 187 -2.28 -15.56 31.36
N LYS A 188 -1.92 -14.98 32.52
CA LYS A 188 -1.50 -15.70 33.74
C LYS A 188 -2.67 -15.90 34.70
N ASN A 189 -3.61 -14.96 34.72
CA ASN A 189 -4.78 -14.92 35.59
C ASN A 189 -6.06 -15.00 34.72
N PRO A 190 -6.62 -16.20 34.44
CA PRO A 190 -7.80 -16.33 33.59
C PRO A 190 -9.02 -15.55 34.09
N MET A 191 -9.76 -14.94 33.18
CA MET A 191 -11.00 -14.22 33.49
C MET A 191 -12.15 -15.21 33.75
N VAL A 192 -13.19 -14.79 34.45
CA VAL A 192 -14.40 -15.60 34.67
C VAL A 192 -15.63 -14.83 34.19
N GLU A 193 -16.42 -15.44 33.32
CA GLU A 193 -17.71 -14.90 32.87
C GLU A 193 -18.76 -15.05 33.98
N THR A 194 -19.80 -14.20 34.01
CA THR A 194 -20.89 -14.24 35.02
C THR A 194 -21.61 -15.59 35.12
N THR A 195 -21.46 -16.45 34.11
CA THR A 195 -21.95 -17.84 34.04
C THR A 195 -21.10 -18.83 34.84
N GLY A 196 -19.92 -18.43 35.33
CA GLY A 196 -18.88 -19.30 35.88
C GLY A 196 -17.86 -19.81 34.85
N THR A 197 -17.98 -19.46 33.56
CA THR A 197 -17.08 -19.97 32.51
C THR A 197 -15.69 -19.31 32.61
N VAL A 198 -14.63 -20.13 32.75
CA VAL A 198 -13.25 -19.65 32.91
C VAL A 198 -12.56 -19.44 31.55
N VAL A 199 -12.32 -18.18 31.21
CA VAL A 199 -11.82 -17.73 29.91
C VAL A 199 -10.29 -17.58 29.93
N HIS A 200 -9.63 -18.42 29.13
CA HIS A 200 -8.17 -18.53 29.08
C HIS A 200 -7.59 -17.88 27.82
N LEU A 201 -6.69 -16.90 27.98
CA LEU A 201 -5.98 -16.23 26.88
C LEU A 201 -4.77 -17.07 26.39
N LYS A 202 -5.04 -18.23 25.77
CA LYS A 202 -4.00 -19.21 25.41
C LYS A 202 -3.08 -18.69 24.30
N GLN A 203 -3.62 -18.42 23.12
CA GLN A 203 -2.85 -17.99 21.95
C GLN A 203 -3.42 -16.71 21.31
N PRO A 204 -2.58 -15.76 20.87
CA PRO A 204 -3.04 -14.61 20.13
C PRO A 204 -3.61 -15.02 18.76
N PHE A 205 -4.63 -14.32 18.30
CA PHE A 205 -5.13 -14.37 16.93
C PHE A 205 -4.60 -13.13 16.20
N ASN A 206 -3.57 -13.32 15.37
CA ASN A 206 -2.75 -12.24 14.86
C ASN A 206 -3.39 -11.50 13.66
N ALA A 207 -3.32 -10.17 13.65
CA ALA A 207 -3.66 -9.29 12.54
C ALA A 207 -2.47 -9.07 11.60
N THR A 208 -2.69 -9.28 10.31
CA THR A 208 -1.69 -9.02 9.25
C THR A 208 -1.74 -7.58 8.75
N ARG A 209 -2.94 -6.99 8.69
CA ARG A 209 -3.19 -5.56 8.44
C ARG A 209 -2.41 -4.65 9.40
N ILE A 210 -1.85 -3.55 8.88
CA ILE A 210 -1.14 -2.49 9.60
C ILE A 210 -1.38 -1.12 8.95
N LYS A 211 -1.10 -0.03 9.68
CA LYS A 211 -0.86 1.29 9.05
C LYS A 211 0.45 1.24 8.26
N ALA A 212 0.49 1.80 7.05
CA ALA A 212 1.69 1.79 6.21
C ALA A 212 2.90 2.43 6.93
N SER A 213 2.71 3.58 7.57
CA SER A 213 3.78 4.28 8.31
C SER A 213 4.36 3.55 9.54
N THR A 214 3.88 2.34 9.89
CA THR A 214 4.41 1.53 11.01
C THR A 214 4.95 0.16 10.56
N ILE A 215 5.19 -0.02 9.25
CA ILE A 215 5.73 -1.28 8.71
C ILE A 215 7.09 -1.66 9.32
N ASP A 216 7.93 -0.70 9.69
CA ASP A 216 9.22 -0.92 10.34
C ASP A 216 9.07 -1.70 11.66
N ASN A 217 8.05 -1.35 12.45
CA ASN A 217 7.73 -2.00 13.71
C ASN A 217 7.23 -3.43 13.46
N ARG A 218 6.45 -3.65 12.39
CA ARG A 218 6.02 -4.99 11.97
C ARG A 218 7.18 -5.83 11.43
N VAL A 219 8.13 -5.28 10.68
CA VAL A 219 9.34 -5.99 10.23
C VAL A 219 10.23 -6.38 11.40
N LYS A 220 10.47 -5.45 12.34
CA LYS A 220 11.20 -5.71 13.59
C LYS A 220 10.52 -6.79 14.43
N GLN A 221 9.19 -6.82 14.47
CA GLN A 221 8.39 -7.82 15.17
C GLN A 221 8.42 -9.20 14.49
N LEU A 222 8.21 -9.29 13.17
CA LEU A 222 8.25 -10.54 12.42
C LEU A 222 9.66 -11.13 12.29
N SER A 223 10.70 -10.31 12.51
CA SER A 223 12.10 -10.75 12.60
C SER A 223 12.46 -11.36 13.96
N LYS A 224 11.62 -11.24 15.00
CA LYS A 224 11.85 -11.92 16.29
C LYS A 224 11.53 -13.41 16.17
N GLU A 225 12.32 -14.24 16.85
CA GLU A 225 12.07 -15.68 16.98
C GLU A 225 11.10 -15.96 18.15
N ASN A 226 10.11 -16.83 17.92
CA ASN A 226 9.13 -17.19 18.96
C ASN A 226 9.72 -18.23 19.94
N GLY A 227 10.38 -17.74 20.99
CA GLY A 227 11.18 -18.51 21.96
C GLY A 227 10.45 -19.52 22.86
N GLN A 228 9.30 -20.07 22.47
CA GLN A 228 8.58 -21.12 23.24
C GLN A 228 8.10 -22.35 22.44
N SER A 229 8.11 -22.34 21.09
CA SER A 229 7.76 -23.57 20.33
C SER A 229 8.31 -23.59 18.90
N SER A 230 9.43 -24.29 18.70
CA SER A 230 10.26 -24.32 17.47
C SER A 230 10.87 -22.96 17.09
N GLY A 231 12.19 -22.92 16.90
CA GLY A 231 12.91 -21.69 16.52
C GLY A 231 12.61 -21.27 15.09
N LYS A 232 11.51 -20.53 14.91
CA LYS A 232 11.02 -20.02 13.63
C LYS A 232 10.52 -18.60 13.83
N ALA A 233 10.84 -17.72 12.88
CA ALA A 233 10.51 -16.29 12.96
C ALA A 233 9.04 -16.03 12.59
N GLY A 234 8.52 -14.86 13.00
CA GLY A 234 7.14 -14.46 12.69
C GLY A 234 6.82 -14.41 11.19
N PHE A 235 7.81 -14.14 10.33
CA PHE A 235 7.67 -14.25 8.86
C PHE A 235 7.29 -15.66 8.39
N TRP A 236 7.92 -16.70 8.96
CA TRP A 236 7.59 -18.09 8.65
C TRP A 236 6.15 -18.42 9.05
N GLU A 237 5.69 -17.97 10.22
CA GLU A 237 4.31 -18.21 10.68
C GLU A 237 3.25 -17.65 9.72
N GLU A 238 3.45 -16.42 9.22
CA GLU A 238 2.50 -15.80 8.31
C GLU A 238 2.55 -16.39 6.90
N PHE A 239 3.74 -16.81 6.45
CA PHE A 239 3.91 -17.51 5.18
C PHE A 239 3.31 -18.92 5.21
N GLU A 240 3.47 -19.68 6.30
CA GLU A 240 2.83 -20.98 6.46
C GLU A 240 1.31 -20.87 6.56
N HIS A 241 0.77 -19.80 7.15
CA HIS A 241 -0.67 -19.57 7.16
C HIS A 241 -1.21 -19.36 5.73
N LEU A 242 -0.46 -18.71 4.83
CA LEU A 242 -0.77 -18.67 3.40
C LEU A 242 -0.75 -20.07 2.78
N GLN A 243 0.29 -20.86 3.03
CA GLN A 243 0.41 -22.23 2.48
C GLN A 243 -0.76 -23.13 2.93
N GLN A 244 -1.18 -23.03 4.19
CA GLN A 244 -2.31 -23.80 4.74
C GLN A 244 -3.66 -23.38 4.14
N GLN A 245 -3.79 -22.15 3.65
CA GLN A 245 -5.00 -21.70 2.94
C GLN A 245 -5.05 -22.22 1.48
N GLU A 246 -3.92 -22.46 0.80
CA GLU A 246 -3.93 -22.95 -0.59
C GLU A 246 -4.70 -24.27 -0.74
N CYS A 247 -4.63 -25.15 0.26
CA CYS A 247 -5.38 -26.41 0.28
C CYS A 247 -6.91 -26.25 0.30
N LYS A 248 -7.43 -25.06 0.65
CA LYS A 248 -8.87 -24.76 0.66
C LYS A 248 -9.38 -24.21 -0.68
N HIS A 249 -8.48 -23.76 -1.57
CA HIS A 249 -8.80 -22.99 -2.77
C HIS A 249 -8.35 -23.72 -4.05
N LEU A 250 -8.87 -24.93 -4.25
CA LEU A 250 -8.58 -25.78 -5.40
C LEU A 250 -9.37 -25.37 -6.66
N PHE A 251 -9.03 -24.21 -7.23
CA PHE A 251 -9.63 -23.74 -8.48
C PHE A 251 -9.30 -24.64 -9.69
N SER A 252 -10.22 -24.65 -10.66
CA SER A 252 -10.12 -25.47 -11.88
C SER A 252 -8.97 -25.00 -12.80
N ARG A 253 -8.29 -25.97 -13.41
CA ARG A 253 -7.11 -25.80 -14.31
C ARG A 253 -7.19 -26.75 -15.51
N LYS A 254 -8.40 -27.12 -15.93
CA LYS A 254 -8.68 -28.18 -16.90
C LYS A 254 -8.13 -27.82 -18.28
N ASP A 255 -8.19 -26.55 -18.69
CA ASP A 255 -7.72 -26.17 -20.04
C ASP A 255 -6.20 -26.31 -20.17
N GLY A 256 -5.46 -26.06 -19.10
CA GLY A 256 -4.01 -26.33 -19.04
C GLY A 256 -3.65 -27.81 -18.95
N GLN A 257 -4.60 -28.69 -18.57
CA GLN A 257 -4.40 -30.14 -18.49
C GLN A 257 -4.66 -30.87 -19.82
N ARG A 258 -5.26 -30.19 -20.81
CA ARG A 258 -5.61 -30.76 -22.12
C ARG A 258 -4.37 -31.31 -22.86
N PRO A 259 -4.48 -32.46 -23.57
CA PRO A 259 -3.36 -33.04 -24.33
C PRO A 259 -2.68 -32.05 -25.28
N GLU A 260 -3.46 -31.24 -25.97
CA GLU A 260 -3.05 -30.21 -26.94
C GLU A 260 -2.21 -29.12 -26.26
N ASN A 261 -2.68 -28.66 -25.09
CA ASN A 261 -2.06 -27.58 -24.33
C ASN A 261 -0.86 -28.03 -23.48
N ARG A 262 -0.69 -29.34 -23.26
CA ARG A 262 0.41 -29.90 -22.48
C ARG A 262 1.80 -29.45 -22.98
N ALA A 263 1.97 -29.29 -24.29
CA ALA A 263 3.21 -28.81 -24.89
C ALA A 263 3.40 -27.28 -24.80
N LYS A 264 2.33 -26.51 -24.54
CA LYS A 264 2.39 -25.06 -24.30
C LYS A 264 2.78 -24.71 -22.84
N ASN A 265 2.96 -25.70 -21.96
CA ASN A 265 3.29 -25.50 -20.54
C ASN A 265 4.75 -25.79 -20.22
N ARG A 266 5.51 -24.81 -19.68
CA ARG A 266 6.91 -24.99 -19.27
C ARG A 266 7.07 -25.98 -18.13
N TYR A 267 6.09 -26.05 -17.24
CA TYR A 267 6.05 -26.97 -16.11
C TYR A 267 4.68 -27.66 -16.08
N LYS A 268 4.66 -29.00 -16.23
CA LYS A 268 3.44 -29.83 -16.32
C LYS A 268 2.38 -29.51 -15.25
N ASN A 269 2.81 -29.14 -14.05
CA ASN A 269 1.94 -28.97 -12.88
C ASN A 269 1.65 -27.49 -12.53
N ILE A 270 2.23 -26.53 -13.25
CA ILE A 270 2.02 -25.08 -13.03
C ILE A 270 1.17 -24.56 -14.19
N LEU A 271 -0.14 -24.46 -13.95
CA LEU A 271 -1.18 -24.25 -14.95
C LEU A 271 -2.04 -23.05 -14.55
N PRO A 272 -2.54 -22.25 -15.50
CA PRO A 272 -3.42 -21.13 -15.21
C PRO A 272 -4.76 -21.64 -14.67
N PHE A 273 -5.40 -20.87 -13.78
CA PHE A 273 -6.80 -21.13 -13.44
C PHE A 273 -7.72 -20.83 -14.61
N ASP A 274 -8.67 -21.72 -14.90
CA ASP A 274 -9.58 -21.60 -16.05
C ASP A 274 -10.40 -20.30 -15.98
N ALA A 275 -10.81 -19.87 -14.78
CA ALA A 275 -11.68 -18.72 -14.55
C ALA A 275 -11.01 -17.34 -14.79
N THR A 276 -9.68 -17.27 -14.84
CA THR A 276 -8.90 -16.02 -14.97
C THR A 276 -7.85 -16.10 -16.08
N ARG A 277 -7.82 -17.20 -16.86
CA ARG A 277 -6.80 -17.36 -17.90
C ARG A 277 -7.00 -16.35 -19.03
N VAL A 278 -5.90 -15.95 -19.65
CA VAL A 278 -5.98 -15.27 -20.94
C VAL A 278 -6.54 -16.26 -21.97
N HIS A 279 -7.49 -15.79 -22.77
CA HIS A 279 -8.03 -16.50 -23.93
C HIS A 279 -7.53 -15.76 -25.18
N LEU A 280 -6.83 -16.46 -26.07
CA LEU A 280 -6.30 -15.89 -27.30
C LEU A 280 -7.42 -15.69 -28.33
N ARG A 281 -7.50 -14.47 -28.87
CA ARG A 281 -8.42 -14.02 -29.90
C ARG A 281 -7.75 -14.12 -31.29
N ASP A 282 -8.58 -14.04 -32.34
CA ASP A 282 -8.13 -14.16 -33.74
C ASP A 282 -7.33 -15.46 -34.02
N VAL A 283 -7.74 -16.59 -33.41
CA VAL A 283 -7.12 -17.91 -33.56
C VAL A 283 -7.80 -18.75 -34.65
N ASP A 284 -7.11 -19.75 -35.19
CA ASP A 284 -7.67 -20.65 -36.20
C ASP A 284 -8.80 -21.52 -35.59
N PRO A 285 -10.06 -21.40 -36.07
CA PRO A 285 -11.19 -22.19 -35.56
C PRO A 285 -11.09 -23.68 -35.92
N ASN A 286 -10.24 -24.07 -36.87
CA ASN A 286 -10.01 -25.46 -37.26
C ASN A 286 -9.03 -26.18 -36.32
N VAL A 287 -8.32 -25.45 -35.45
CA VAL A 287 -7.37 -26.00 -34.47
C VAL A 287 -8.01 -26.00 -33.09
N PRO A 288 -8.40 -27.17 -32.54
CA PRO A 288 -9.03 -27.24 -31.22
C PRO A 288 -8.14 -26.66 -30.11
N TYR A 289 -8.73 -25.85 -29.24
CA TYR A 289 -8.07 -25.22 -28.08
C TYR A 289 -6.85 -24.34 -28.45
N SER A 290 -6.85 -23.80 -29.67
CA SER A 290 -5.87 -22.79 -30.14
C SER A 290 -5.86 -21.52 -29.28
N ASP A 291 -6.94 -21.25 -28.54
CA ASP A 291 -7.14 -20.11 -27.64
C ASP A 291 -6.25 -20.11 -26.37
N TYR A 292 -5.47 -21.17 -26.12
CA TYR A 292 -4.72 -21.31 -24.88
C TYR A 292 -3.33 -20.66 -24.86
N ILE A 293 -3.06 -19.93 -23.78
CA ILE A 293 -1.73 -19.55 -23.30
C ILE A 293 -1.64 -19.74 -21.76
N ASN A 294 -0.47 -20.09 -21.22
CA ASN A 294 -0.25 -20.21 -19.77
C ASN A 294 -0.05 -18.84 -19.10
N ALA A 295 -1.12 -18.05 -19.06
CA ALA A 295 -1.18 -16.72 -18.47
C ALA A 295 -2.52 -16.51 -17.73
N ASN A 296 -2.52 -15.66 -16.70
CA ASN A 296 -3.74 -15.21 -16.02
C ASN A 296 -3.76 -13.69 -15.93
N TYR A 297 -4.95 -13.10 -16.08
CA TYR A 297 -5.19 -11.73 -15.63
C TYR A 297 -5.10 -11.67 -14.11
N ILE A 298 -4.45 -10.63 -13.59
CA ILE A 298 -4.40 -10.28 -12.16
C ILE A 298 -4.87 -8.83 -12.04
N LYS A 299 -5.84 -8.59 -11.17
CA LYS A 299 -6.34 -7.27 -10.78
C LYS A 299 -6.52 -7.20 -9.26
N ALA A 300 -6.76 -6.00 -8.73
CA ALA A 300 -7.35 -5.90 -7.39
C ALA A 300 -8.76 -6.52 -7.37
N ASP A 301 -9.17 -7.04 -6.21
CA ASP A 301 -10.58 -7.25 -5.92
C ASP A 301 -11.23 -5.96 -5.42
N ASP A 302 -12.55 -5.86 -5.57
CA ASP A 302 -13.36 -4.69 -5.19
C ASP A 302 -13.58 -4.64 -3.65
N ASP A 303 -12.54 -5.01 -2.87
CA ASP A 303 -12.51 -5.03 -1.40
C ASP A 303 -11.96 -3.71 -0.85
N SER A 304 -12.41 -3.33 0.35
CA SER A 304 -12.31 -1.98 0.95
C SER A 304 -10.89 -1.43 1.22
N ILE A 305 -9.85 -2.15 0.81
CA ILE A 305 -8.44 -1.70 0.81
C ILE A 305 -8.10 -1.03 -0.53
N PHE A 306 -8.56 -1.61 -1.65
CA PHE A 306 -8.19 -1.19 -3.01
C PHE A 306 -9.24 -0.30 -3.72
N ASP A 307 -10.37 -0.08 -3.04
CA ASP A 307 -11.51 0.80 -3.36
C ASP A 307 -11.13 2.22 -3.84
N ALA A 308 -9.92 2.70 -3.53
CA ALA A 308 -9.36 3.96 -4.05
C ALA A 308 -8.91 3.91 -5.53
N GLY A 309 -9.70 3.27 -6.40
CA GLY A 309 -9.55 3.35 -7.86
C GLY A 309 -8.20 2.85 -8.41
N THR A 310 -7.71 1.68 -7.98
CA THR A 310 -6.55 1.07 -8.66
C THR A 310 -6.92 0.35 -9.96
N ASN A 311 -6.93 1.12 -11.04
CA ASN A 311 -7.17 0.63 -12.40
C ASN A 311 -5.98 -0.18 -12.98
N LYS A 312 -4.90 -0.40 -12.22
CA LYS A 312 -3.74 -1.17 -12.69
C LYS A 312 -4.07 -2.65 -12.74
N THR A 313 -3.88 -3.22 -13.92
CA THR A 313 -4.10 -4.64 -14.20
C THR A 313 -2.84 -5.24 -14.80
N TYR A 314 -2.65 -6.54 -14.56
CA TYR A 314 -1.45 -7.27 -14.93
C TYR A 314 -1.83 -8.57 -15.64
N ILE A 315 -0.92 -9.10 -16.44
CA ILE A 315 -0.99 -10.47 -16.95
C ILE A 315 0.22 -11.24 -16.42
N ALA A 316 -0.01 -12.17 -15.51
CA ALA A 316 1.02 -13.04 -14.95
C ALA A 316 1.20 -14.29 -15.83
N THR A 317 2.35 -14.40 -16.50
CA THR A 317 2.61 -15.47 -17.49
C THR A 317 3.95 -16.18 -17.28
N GLN A 318 4.10 -17.38 -17.85
CA GLN A 318 5.37 -18.11 -17.86
C GLN A 318 6.39 -17.48 -18.83
N GLY A 319 7.67 -17.84 -18.68
CA GLY A 319 8.70 -17.50 -19.67
C GLY A 319 8.51 -18.32 -20.96
N CYS A 320 8.39 -17.64 -22.09
CA CYS A 320 8.07 -18.20 -23.41
C CYS A 320 8.84 -19.49 -23.75
N LEU A 321 8.14 -20.45 -24.35
CA LEU A 321 8.71 -21.62 -25.02
C LEU A 321 8.82 -21.34 -26.52
N GLN A 322 9.64 -22.11 -27.25
CA GLN A 322 9.82 -21.93 -28.69
C GLN A 322 8.51 -22.00 -29.49
N ASN A 323 7.58 -22.86 -29.05
CA ASN A 323 6.26 -23.07 -29.63
C ASN A 323 5.17 -22.12 -29.09
N THR A 324 5.50 -21.19 -28.17
CA THR A 324 4.53 -20.22 -27.61
C THR A 324 4.92 -18.75 -27.87
N ILE A 325 5.87 -18.49 -28.77
CA ILE A 325 6.29 -17.11 -29.09
C ILE A 325 5.18 -16.35 -29.82
N SER A 326 4.53 -16.98 -30.80
CA SER A 326 3.39 -16.37 -31.52
C SER A 326 2.16 -16.20 -30.61
N ASP A 327 1.93 -17.14 -29.70
CA ASP A 327 0.88 -17.04 -28.66
C ASP A 327 1.10 -15.81 -27.76
N PHE A 328 2.35 -15.60 -27.33
CA PHE A 328 2.73 -14.47 -26.48
C PHE A 328 2.50 -13.13 -27.18
N TRP A 329 2.91 -12.99 -28.45
CA TRP A 329 2.64 -11.75 -29.20
C TRP A 329 1.15 -11.56 -29.54
N SER A 330 0.38 -12.65 -29.68
CA SER A 330 -1.09 -12.57 -29.79
C SER A 330 -1.72 -11.96 -28.53
N MET A 331 -1.29 -12.42 -27.35
CA MET A 331 -1.70 -11.86 -26.06
C MET A 331 -1.30 -10.37 -25.91
N VAL A 332 -0.05 -10.00 -26.22
CA VAL A 332 0.39 -8.60 -26.12
C VAL A 332 -0.42 -7.68 -27.05
N TRP A 333 -0.73 -8.12 -28.27
CA TRP A 333 -1.53 -7.32 -29.21
C TRP A 333 -3.00 -7.17 -28.79
N GLN A 334 -3.66 -8.27 -28.47
CA GLN A 334 -5.11 -8.29 -28.25
C GLN A 334 -5.52 -7.49 -27.00
N ASP A 335 -4.68 -7.50 -25.97
CA ASP A 335 -4.93 -6.86 -24.68
C ASP A 335 -4.30 -5.45 -24.61
N ASN A 336 -3.77 -4.93 -25.73
CA ASN A 336 -3.14 -3.61 -25.87
C ASN A 336 -2.00 -3.34 -24.87
N THR A 337 -1.29 -4.38 -24.42
CA THR A 337 -0.14 -4.26 -23.50
C THR A 337 0.94 -3.36 -24.09
N ARG A 338 1.33 -2.32 -23.34
CA ARG A 338 2.41 -1.39 -23.72
C ARG A 338 3.70 -1.58 -22.93
N VAL A 339 3.65 -2.30 -21.81
CA VAL A 339 4.81 -2.56 -20.94
C VAL A 339 4.90 -4.06 -20.63
N ILE A 340 6.08 -4.63 -20.85
CA ILE A 340 6.42 -6.04 -20.55
C ILE A 340 7.55 -6.05 -19.52
N VAL A 341 7.39 -6.82 -18.45
CA VAL A 341 8.34 -6.95 -17.33
C VAL A 341 8.87 -8.39 -17.27
N MET A 342 10.16 -8.57 -17.60
CA MET A 342 10.86 -9.85 -17.62
C MET A 342 11.81 -9.95 -16.41
N THR A 343 11.45 -10.77 -15.41
CA THR A 343 12.20 -10.94 -14.14
C THR A 343 13.07 -12.21 -14.12
N THR A 344 13.70 -12.55 -15.24
CA THR A 344 14.57 -13.73 -15.36
C THR A 344 15.55 -13.52 -16.49
N LYS A 345 16.79 -14.02 -16.35
CA LYS A 345 17.67 -14.21 -17.50
C LYS A 345 17.13 -15.32 -18.38
N GLU A 346 17.50 -15.35 -19.66
CA GLU A 346 17.09 -16.42 -20.59
C GLU A 346 17.53 -17.81 -20.10
N VAL A 347 18.74 -17.89 -19.55
CA VAL A 347 19.35 -19.08 -18.95
C VAL A 347 19.92 -18.72 -17.58
N GLU A 348 19.63 -19.53 -16.56
CA GLU A 348 20.18 -19.39 -15.20
C GLU A 348 20.71 -20.75 -14.74
N ARG A 349 21.94 -20.80 -14.19
CA ARG A 349 22.65 -22.06 -13.84
C ARG A 349 22.62 -23.13 -14.95
N GLY A 350 22.76 -22.71 -16.21
CA GLY A 350 22.72 -23.61 -17.38
C GLY A 350 21.34 -24.17 -17.74
N LYS A 351 20.25 -23.72 -17.08
CA LYS A 351 18.88 -24.17 -17.36
C LYS A 351 18.07 -23.06 -18.03
N PRO A 352 17.42 -23.33 -19.19
CA PRO A 352 16.63 -22.32 -19.89
C PRO A 352 15.38 -21.94 -19.10
N LYS A 353 15.24 -20.65 -18.79
CA LYS A 353 14.13 -20.05 -18.03
C LYS A 353 13.09 -19.39 -18.92
N CYS A 354 13.51 -18.78 -20.03
CA CYS A 354 12.69 -18.17 -21.08
C CYS A 354 13.48 -18.24 -22.39
N VAL A 355 12.84 -18.51 -23.54
CA VAL A 355 13.50 -18.32 -24.85
C VAL A 355 13.43 -16.85 -25.25
N ARG A 356 14.40 -16.36 -26.03
CA ARG A 356 14.34 -15.03 -26.66
C ARG A 356 13.14 -14.93 -27.60
N TYR A 357 12.27 -13.95 -27.35
CA TYR A 357 11.07 -13.69 -28.14
C TYR A 357 11.09 -12.35 -28.89
N TRP A 358 12.27 -11.71 -28.96
CA TRP A 358 12.57 -10.47 -29.67
C TRP A 358 13.80 -10.64 -30.60
N PRO A 359 14.01 -9.80 -31.62
CA PRO A 359 15.22 -9.81 -32.44
C PRO A 359 16.34 -8.93 -31.84
N GLU A 360 17.53 -8.98 -32.44
CA GLU A 360 18.63 -8.07 -32.07
C GLU A 360 18.30 -6.61 -32.46
N GLU A 361 19.00 -5.64 -31.87
CA GLU A 361 18.74 -4.20 -32.11
C GLU A 361 18.85 -3.83 -33.60
N GLY A 362 17.95 -2.95 -34.06
CA GLY A 362 17.80 -2.55 -35.46
C GLY A 362 17.17 -3.61 -36.38
N GLN A 363 17.08 -4.87 -35.95
CA GLN A 363 16.48 -5.95 -36.75
C GLN A 363 14.95 -5.99 -36.61
N THR A 364 14.31 -6.59 -37.61
CA THR A 364 12.87 -6.89 -37.62
C THR A 364 12.67 -8.38 -37.84
N LYS A 365 11.72 -8.99 -37.12
CA LYS A 365 11.43 -10.43 -37.20
C LYS A 365 9.93 -10.70 -37.09
N GLU A 366 9.50 -11.73 -37.79
CA GLU A 366 8.09 -12.14 -37.86
C GLU A 366 7.82 -13.31 -36.91
N TYR A 367 6.64 -13.27 -36.26
CA TYR A 367 6.19 -14.18 -35.21
C TYR A 367 4.72 -14.55 -35.47
N GLY A 368 4.50 -15.35 -36.52
CA GLY A 368 3.16 -15.55 -37.08
C GLY A 368 2.69 -14.26 -37.77
N LYS A 369 1.41 -13.91 -37.58
CA LYS A 369 0.76 -12.68 -38.08
C LYS A 369 1.30 -11.34 -37.51
N PHE A 370 2.42 -11.37 -36.80
CA PHE A 370 3.02 -10.21 -36.13
C PHE A 370 4.43 -9.94 -36.62
N LYS A 371 4.76 -8.66 -36.78
CA LYS A 371 6.09 -8.18 -37.17
C LYS A 371 6.61 -7.30 -36.04
N LEU A 372 7.77 -7.68 -35.48
CA LEU A 372 8.39 -7.01 -34.35
C LEU A 372 9.75 -6.45 -34.78
N GLN A 373 9.88 -5.12 -34.74
CA GLN A 373 11.14 -4.42 -34.91
C GLN A 373 11.71 -4.04 -33.54
N HIS A 374 13.00 -4.25 -33.33
CA HIS A 374 13.71 -3.75 -32.15
C HIS A 374 14.33 -2.38 -32.49
N VAL A 375 13.83 -1.33 -31.84
CA VAL A 375 14.09 0.07 -32.22
C VAL A 375 15.30 0.63 -31.50
N THR A 376 15.37 0.46 -30.18
CA THR A 376 16.53 0.84 -29.33
C THR A 376 16.67 -0.09 -28.14
N GLU A 377 17.91 -0.30 -27.67
CA GLU A 377 18.24 -0.91 -26.39
C GLU A 377 18.99 0.08 -25.47
N SER A 378 18.72 0.04 -24.16
CA SER A 378 19.47 0.77 -23.14
C SER A 378 19.56 -0.07 -21.87
N SER A 379 20.72 -0.06 -21.19
CA SER A 379 20.96 -0.87 -19.99
C SER A 379 21.45 -0.04 -18.81
N THR A 380 20.96 -0.37 -17.63
CA THR A 380 21.46 0.07 -16.32
C THR A 380 22.29 -1.06 -15.68
N ALA A 381 22.66 -0.92 -14.41
CA ALA A 381 23.26 -2.01 -13.65
C ALA A 381 22.27 -3.16 -13.38
N ASP A 382 20.97 -2.86 -13.30
CA ASP A 382 19.95 -3.78 -12.79
C ASP A 382 19.03 -4.37 -13.86
N TYR A 383 18.84 -3.65 -14.97
CA TYR A 383 17.91 -4.03 -16.03
C TYR A 383 18.32 -3.49 -17.41
N THR A 384 17.75 -4.10 -18.45
CA THR A 384 17.80 -3.60 -19.83
C THR A 384 16.41 -3.22 -20.30
N LEU A 385 16.23 -1.99 -20.77
CA LEU A 385 15.03 -1.52 -21.47
C LEU A 385 15.22 -1.65 -22.98
N ARG A 386 14.25 -2.25 -23.66
CA ARG A 386 14.15 -2.26 -25.13
C ARG A 386 12.87 -1.57 -25.55
N GLU A 387 12.93 -0.73 -26.58
CA GLU A 387 11.74 -0.31 -27.32
C GLU A 387 11.53 -1.23 -28.53
N PHE A 388 10.36 -1.85 -28.58
CA PHE A 388 9.91 -2.59 -29.76
C PHE A 388 8.80 -1.84 -30.47
N ASN A 389 8.83 -1.86 -31.80
CA ASN A 389 7.70 -1.50 -32.64
C ASN A 389 7.02 -2.80 -33.11
N LEU A 390 5.79 -3.02 -32.64
CA LEU A 390 4.97 -4.19 -32.97
C LEU A 390 3.88 -3.78 -33.97
N SER A 391 3.72 -4.55 -35.05
CA SER A 391 2.57 -4.46 -35.95
C SER A 391 1.98 -5.84 -36.25
N LYS A 392 0.71 -5.86 -36.70
CA LYS A 392 -0.03 -7.06 -37.10
C LYS A 392 -0.37 -6.98 -38.58
N GLU A 393 -0.30 -8.09 -39.29
CA GLU A 393 -0.74 -8.19 -40.68
C GLU A 393 -2.20 -7.76 -40.82
N GLY A 394 -2.47 -6.82 -41.74
CA GLY A 394 -3.81 -6.28 -42.00
C GLY A 394 -4.26 -5.12 -41.08
N GLU A 395 -3.52 -4.76 -40.03
CA GLU A 395 -3.76 -3.54 -39.24
C GLU A 395 -2.72 -2.45 -39.59
N SER A 396 -3.16 -1.21 -39.79
CA SER A 396 -2.30 -0.09 -40.23
C SER A 396 -1.41 0.50 -39.14
N ASP A 397 -1.77 0.28 -37.88
CA ASP A 397 -1.32 1.12 -36.76
C ASP A 397 -0.29 0.39 -35.89
N PRO A 398 1.02 0.62 -36.10
CA PRO A 398 2.08 0.10 -35.24
C PRO A 398 1.95 0.59 -33.79
N ARG A 399 2.45 -0.22 -32.85
CA ARG A 399 2.37 0.05 -31.41
C ARG A 399 3.77 -0.08 -30.78
N SER A 400 4.27 0.98 -30.13
CA SER A 400 5.44 0.88 -29.27
C SER A 400 5.13 0.01 -28.04
N VAL A 401 6.01 -0.94 -27.75
CA VAL A 401 5.96 -1.83 -26.59
C VAL A 401 7.31 -1.78 -25.89
N PHE A 402 7.30 -1.44 -24.60
CA PHE A 402 8.50 -1.24 -23.79
C PHE A 402 8.80 -2.49 -22.96
N HIS A 403 9.96 -3.10 -23.22
CA HIS A 403 10.39 -4.36 -22.61
C HIS A 403 11.46 -4.11 -21.55
N TYR A 404 11.05 -4.27 -20.29
CA TYR A 404 11.86 -4.08 -19.09
C TYR A 404 12.39 -5.43 -18.60
N HIS A 405 13.64 -5.74 -18.92
CA HIS A 405 14.30 -7.00 -18.57
C HIS A 405 15.20 -6.82 -17.35
N PHE A 406 14.70 -7.17 -16.16
CA PHE A 406 15.44 -7.13 -14.90
C PHE A 406 16.44 -8.29 -14.81
N THR A 407 17.73 -7.97 -14.75
CA THR A 407 18.85 -8.93 -14.81
C THR A 407 19.59 -9.08 -13.47
N ALA A 408 19.35 -8.20 -12.49
CA ALA A 408 19.96 -8.27 -11.16
C ALA A 408 19.35 -9.33 -10.22
N TRP A 409 18.20 -9.96 -10.54
CA TRP A 409 17.62 -10.96 -9.63
C TRP A 409 18.52 -12.21 -9.53
N PRO A 410 18.95 -12.63 -8.32
CA PRO A 410 19.84 -13.79 -8.17
C PRO A 410 19.17 -15.13 -8.55
N ASP A 411 20.00 -16.10 -8.92
CA ASP A 411 19.59 -17.47 -9.26
C ASP A 411 18.91 -18.22 -8.10
N HIS A 412 19.15 -17.77 -6.86
CA HIS A 412 18.54 -18.26 -5.63
C HIS A 412 18.06 -17.09 -4.76
N GLY A 413 16.90 -17.25 -4.11
CA GLY A 413 16.38 -16.27 -3.17
C GLY A 413 15.87 -14.99 -3.83
N VAL A 414 16.31 -13.85 -3.30
CA VAL A 414 15.84 -12.49 -3.56
C VAL A 414 17.04 -11.52 -3.59
N PRO A 415 16.92 -10.33 -4.23
CA PRO A 415 17.93 -9.29 -4.13
C PRO A 415 18.26 -8.94 -2.67
N SER A 416 19.52 -8.60 -2.40
CA SER A 416 19.98 -8.22 -1.04
C SER A 416 19.58 -6.79 -0.67
N ASP A 417 19.47 -5.91 -1.67
CA ASP A 417 18.91 -4.57 -1.54
C ASP A 417 17.55 -4.51 -2.27
N PRO A 418 16.46 -4.04 -1.64
CA PRO A 418 15.20 -3.76 -2.33
C PRO A 418 15.26 -2.57 -3.30
N GLY A 419 16.19 -1.63 -3.11
CA GLY A 419 16.31 -0.40 -3.90
C GLY A 419 16.38 -0.62 -5.41
N CYS A 420 17.17 -1.60 -5.86
CA CYS A 420 17.23 -1.98 -7.29
C CYS A 420 15.86 -2.37 -7.89
N VAL A 421 15.02 -3.08 -7.13
CA VAL A 421 13.66 -3.46 -7.57
C VAL A 421 12.71 -2.27 -7.50
N LEU A 422 12.83 -1.40 -6.50
CA LEU A 422 11.99 -0.21 -6.35
C LEU A 422 12.26 0.84 -7.44
N ASN A 423 13.52 1.04 -7.82
CA ASN A 423 13.89 1.94 -8.93
C ASN A 423 13.34 1.40 -10.26
N PHE A 424 13.61 0.13 -10.57
CA PHE A 424 13.06 -0.56 -11.74
C PHE A 424 11.52 -0.48 -11.80
N LEU A 425 10.84 -0.65 -10.67
CA LEU A 425 9.39 -0.53 -10.53
C LEU A 425 8.90 0.92 -10.69
N HIS A 426 9.67 1.93 -10.29
CA HIS A 426 9.37 3.34 -10.57
C HIS A 426 9.35 3.61 -12.08
N ASP A 427 10.38 3.15 -12.80
CA ASP A 427 10.52 3.39 -14.25
C ASP A 427 9.44 2.64 -15.07
N VAL A 428 9.10 1.41 -14.67
CA VAL A 428 7.98 0.63 -15.21
C VAL A 428 6.64 1.36 -15.02
N ASN A 429 6.38 1.88 -13.81
CA ASN A 429 5.16 2.64 -13.52
C ASN A 429 5.08 3.93 -14.34
N GLN A 430 6.15 4.73 -14.34
CA GLN A 430 6.21 5.99 -15.09
C GLN A 430 5.94 5.75 -16.59
N ARG A 431 6.45 4.64 -17.16
CA ARG A 431 6.18 4.30 -18.56
C ARG A 431 4.72 3.92 -18.81
N GLN A 432 4.11 3.09 -17.96
CA GLN A 432 2.70 2.74 -18.09
C GLN A 432 1.81 4.00 -17.95
N GLU A 433 2.06 4.81 -16.92
CA GLU A 433 1.33 6.04 -16.63
C GLU A 433 1.49 7.11 -17.72
N SER A 434 2.60 7.11 -18.46
CA SER A 434 2.84 8.01 -19.61
C SER A 434 2.09 7.65 -20.90
N ILE A 435 1.43 6.49 -20.96
CA ILE A 435 0.77 5.99 -22.18
C ILE A 435 -0.75 5.85 -21.92
N PRO A 436 -1.58 6.77 -22.46
CA PRO A 436 -3.04 6.66 -22.39
C PRO A 436 -3.56 5.34 -22.95
N ASP A 437 -4.67 4.86 -22.37
CA ASP A 437 -5.38 3.63 -22.76
C ASP A 437 -4.49 2.37 -22.84
N SER A 438 -3.36 2.38 -22.12
CA SER A 438 -2.42 1.27 -22.06
C SER A 438 -3.03 0.05 -21.36
N GLY A 439 -2.96 -1.09 -22.05
CA GLY A 439 -3.46 -2.37 -21.54
C GLY A 439 -2.61 -2.97 -20.41
N PRO A 440 -3.01 -4.13 -19.88
CA PRO A 440 -2.38 -4.74 -18.70
C PRO A 440 -0.86 -4.91 -18.84
N ILE A 441 -0.12 -4.69 -17.74
CA ILE A 441 1.32 -4.93 -17.70
C ILE A 441 1.58 -6.44 -17.73
N VAL A 442 2.26 -6.95 -18.76
CA VAL A 442 2.63 -8.37 -18.83
C VAL A 442 3.86 -8.60 -17.97
N VAL A 443 3.72 -9.36 -16.87
CA VAL A 443 4.82 -9.68 -15.95
C VAL A 443 5.13 -11.16 -16.01
N HIS A 444 6.39 -11.51 -16.30
CA HIS A 444 6.81 -12.91 -16.38
C HIS A 444 8.17 -13.17 -15.72
N CYS A 445 8.39 -14.44 -15.40
CA CYS A 445 9.69 -14.97 -15.00
C CYS A 445 9.92 -16.28 -15.79
N SER A 446 10.27 -17.38 -15.13
CA SER A 446 10.22 -18.71 -15.74
C SER A 446 8.85 -19.39 -15.59
N ALA A 447 8.33 -19.53 -14.36
CA ALA A 447 7.03 -20.16 -14.10
C ALA A 447 5.84 -19.17 -14.04
N GLY A 448 6.12 -17.86 -13.95
CA GLY A 448 5.09 -16.84 -13.83
C GLY A 448 4.38 -16.78 -12.48
N ILE A 449 5.04 -17.18 -11.38
CA ILE A 449 4.44 -17.25 -10.04
C ILE A 449 5.32 -16.66 -8.92
N GLY A 450 6.60 -17.06 -8.81
CA GLY A 450 7.50 -16.61 -7.73
C GLY A 450 7.90 -15.13 -7.86
N ARG A 451 8.94 -14.85 -8.65
CA ARG A 451 9.41 -13.48 -8.92
C ARG A 451 8.29 -12.58 -9.47
N THR A 452 7.49 -13.09 -10.42
CA THR A 452 6.29 -12.44 -10.97
C THR A 452 5.29 -11.99 -9.90
N GLY A 453 4.88 -12.90 -9.00
CA GLY A 453 3.96 -12.55 -7.91
C GLY A 453 4.59 -11.61 -6.88
N THR A 454 5.90 -11.75 -6.64
CA THR A 454 6.65 -10.85 -5.75
C THR A 454 6.65 -9.41 -6.31
N PHE A 455 6.94 -9.24 -7.60
CA PHE A 455 6.90 -7.94 -8.28
C PHE A 455 5.50 -7.33 -8.28
N ILE A 456 4.47 -8.08 -8.71
CA ILE A 456 3.08 -7.59 -8.76
C ILE A 456 2.58 -7.17 -7.36
N VAL A 457 2.86 -7.94 -6.32
CA VAL A 457 2.40 -7.61 -4.95
C VAL A 457 3.10 -6.37 -4.40
N ILE A 458 4.40 -6.18 -4.66
CA ILE A 458 5.09 -4.93 -4.30
C ILE A 458 4.45 -3.75 -5.06
N ASP A 459 4.20 -3.91 -6.37
CA ASP A 459 3.64 -2.83 -7.19
C ASP A 459 2.23 -2.41 -6.77
N MET A 460 1.34 -3.38 -6.48
CA MET A 460 -0.02 -3.09 -6.00
C MET A 460 -0.03 -2.36 -4.65
N ILE A 461 0.92 -2.67 -3.75
CA ILE A 461 1.01 -2.04 -2.44
C ILE A 461 1.70 -0.67 -2.53
N VAL A 462 2.70 -0.51 -3.41
CA VAL A 462 3.31 0.78 -3.71
C VAL A 462 2.32 1.73 -4.41
N ASP A 463 1.48 1.24 -5.33
CA ASP A 463 0.40 2.01 -5.96
C ASP A 463 -0.66 2.49 -4.94
N LEU A 464 -1.02 1.61 -4.00
CA LEU A 464 -1.91 1.94 -2.88
C LEU A 464 -1.34 3.05 -1.99
N ILE A 465 -0.06 2.95 -1.58
CA ILE A 465 0.62 3.96 -0.76
C ILE A 465 0.80 5.28 -1.53
N LYS A 466 1.11 5.24 -2.83
CA LYS A 466 1.19 6.43 -3.69
C LYS A 466 -0.13 7.21 -3.71
N LYS A 467 -1.28 6.52 -3.71
CA LYS A 467 -2.61 7.12 -3.84
C LYS A 467 -3.22 7.58 -2.52
N GLN A 468 -3.08 6.78 -1.46
CA GLN A 468 -3.67 7.07 -0.15
C GLN A 468 -2.68 7.68 0.86
N GLY A 469 -1.40 7.81 0.50
CA GLY A 469 -0.34 8.33 1.36
C GLY A 469 0.11 7.35 2.46
N LEU A 470 1.04 7.81 3.31
CA LEU A 470 1.63 7.01 4.40
C LEU A 470 0.63 6.64 5.51
N ALA A 471 -0.54 7.27 5.53
CA ALA A 471 -1.58 7.04 6.52
C ALA A 471 -2.51 5.84 6.20
N CYS A 472 -2.38 5.18 5.04
CA CYS A 472 -3.25 4.08 4.62
C CYS A 472 -3.07 2.78 5.42
N GLU A 473 -4.03 1.86 5.27
CA GLU A 473 -3.88 0.47 5.71
C GLU A 473 -3.27 -0.41 4.61
N ILE A 474 -2.32 -1.28 4.97
CA ILE A 474 -1.77 -2.30 4.07
C ILE A 474 -1.87 -3.68 4.74
N ASP A 475 -2.11 -4.73 3.95
CA ASP A 475 -2.18 -6.12 4.42
C ASP A 475 -1.53 -7.04 3.39
N ILE A 476 -0.20 -7.20 3.49
CA ILE A 476 0.61 -7.99 2.56
C ILE A 476 0.10 -9.44 2.47
N GLN A 477 -0.38 -10.02 3.58
CA GLN A 477 -0.92 -11.38 3.56
C GLN A 477 -2.23 -11.45 2.75
N ARG A 478 -3.18 -10.54 2.97
CA ARG A 478 -4.44 -10.46 2.20
C ARG A 478 -4.20 -10.16 0.72
N THR A 479 -3.24 -9.29 0.38
CA THR A 479 -2.86 -9.01 -1.02
C THR A 479 -2.28 -10.26 -1.68
N ILE A 480 -1.45 -11.04 -0.98
CA ILE A 480 -0.93 -12.32 -1.51
C ILE A 480 -2.05 -13.35 -1.67
N GLN A 481 -3.01 -13.44 -0.74
CA GLN A 481 -4.21 -14.29 -0.88
C GLN A 481 -5.03 -13.91 -2.14
N MET A 482 -5.22 -12.61 -2.39
CA MET A 482 -5.96 -12.08 -3.54
C MET A 482 -5.31 -12.44 -4.88
N VAL A 483 -4.00 -12.24 -5.04
CA VAL A 483 -3.33 -12.64 -6.29
C VAL A 483 -3.21 -14.16 -6.42
N ARG A 484 -3.10 -14.89 -5.31
CA ARG A 484 -3.13 -16.37 -5.29
C ARG A 484 -4.48 -16.97 -5.67
N ALA A 485 -5.58 -16.24 -5.48
CA ALA A 485 -6.90 -16.63 -5.98
C ALA A 485 -7.02 -16.49 -7.52
N GLN A 486 -6.19 -15.64 -8.13
CA GLN A 486 -6.21 -15.37 -9.57
C GLN A 486 -5.14 -16.18 -10.35
N ARG A 487 -4.03 -16.58 -9.71
CA ARG A 487 -3.07 -17.57 -10.23
C ARG A 487 -2.40 -18.34 -9.10
N SER A 488 -2.34 -19.68 -9.20
CA SER A 488 -1.83 -20.54 -8.13
C SER A 488 -0.37 -20.24 -7.73
N GLY A 489 -0.08 -20.14 -6.43
CA GLY A 489 1.29 -20.11 -5.92
C GLY A 489 2.06 -18.80 -6.14
N MET A 490 1.36 -17.67 -6.40
CA MET A 490 1.97 -16.34 -6.46
C MET A 490 2.71 -16.02 -5.15
N VAL A 491 3.98 -15.58 -5.24
CA VAL A 491 4.96 -15.55 -4.14
C VAL A 491 5.25 -16.96 -3.60
N GLN A 492 6.42 -17.53 -3.91
CA GLN A 492 6.70 -18.96 -3.76
C GLN A 492 7.46 -19.35 -2.48
N THR A 493 8.09 -18.42 -1.76
CA THR A 493 8.95 -18.74 -0.61
C THR A 493 8.85 -17.70 0.50
N GLU A 494 9.17 -18.08 1.73
CA GLU A 494 9.31 -17.15 2.87
C GLU A 494 10.29 -16.01 2.55
N ALA A 495 11.41 -16.30 1.87
CA ALA A 495 12.35 -15.27 1.44
C ALA A 495 11.71 -14.23 0.51
N GLN A 496 10.80 -14.64 -0.38
CA GLN A 496 10.03 -13.71 -1.22
C GLN A 496 8.96 -12.98 -0.40
N TYR A 497 8.27 -13.65 0.53
CA TYR A 497 7.32 -13.03 1.44
C TYR A 497 7.98 -11.91 2.27
N LYS A 498 9.12 -12.21 2.92
CA LYS A 498 9.93 -11.23 3.66
C LYS A 498 10.42 -10.09 2.76
N PHE A 499 10.85 -10.39 1.53
CA PHE A 499 11.29 -9.36 0.58
C PHE A 499 10.18 -8.37 0.20
N VAL A 500 8.91 -8.80 0.13
CA VAL A 500 7.79 -7.85 -0.06
C VAL A 500 7.73 -6.83 1.10
N TYR A 501 7.85 -7.29 2.35
CA TYR A 501 7.87 -6.38 3.51
C TYR A 501 9.07 -5.43 3.45
N LEU A 502 10.29 -5.94 3.19
CA LEU A 502 11.51 -5.11 3.12
C LEU A 502 11.45 -4.08 1.97
N ALA A 503 10.83 -4.43 0.84
CA ALA A 503 10.65 -3.49 -0.27
C ALA A 503 9.62 -2.39 0.07
N VAL A 504 8.52 -2.72 0.74
CA VAL A 504 7.53 -1.72 1.16
C VAL A 504 8.08 -0.85 2.29
N GLU A 505 8.89 -1.40 3.20
CA GLU A 505 9.62 -0.68 4.26
C GLU A 505 10.60 0.34 3.65
N HIS A 506 11.54 -0.10 2.79
CA HIS A 506 12.50 0.76 2.11
C HIS A 506 11.81 1.84 1.26
N TYR A 507 10.70 1.52 0.59
CA TYR A 507 9.89 2.49 -0.15
C TYR A 507 9.31 3.59 0.77
N ILE A 508 8.77 3.19 1.92
CA ILE A 508 8.19 4.11 2.91
C ILE A 508 9.26 4.98 3.57
N GLU A 509 10.40 4.42 3.95
CA GLU A 509 11.55 5.19 4.47
C GLU A 509 12.02 6.22 3.45
N THR A 510 12.13 5.83 2.17
CA THR A 510 12.51 6.73 1.07
C THR A 510 11.47 7.85 0.88
N LEU A 511 10.18 7.54 0.98
CA LEU A 511 9.10 8.53 0.85
C LEU A 511 9.10 9.52 2.04
N GLN A 512 9.27 9.03 3.26
CA GLN A 512 9.41 9.87 4.46
C GLN A 512 10.60 10.82 4.36
N GLN A 513 11.76 10.34 3.90
CA GLN A 513 12.96 11.16 3.71
C GLN A 513 12.73 12.29 2.66
N ARG A 514 12.01 12.00 1.57
CA ARG A 514 11.65 13.02 0.56
C ARG A 514 10.72 14.09 1.14
N MET A 515 9.65 13.68 1.82
CA MET A 515 8.71 14.61 2.46
C MET A 515 9.42 15.52 3.50
N LEU A 516 10.31 14.97 4.31
CA LEU A 516 11.11 15.74 5.27
C LEU A 516 12.12 16.70 4.60
N ALA A 517 12.66 16.35 3.44
CA ALA A 517 13.54 17.23 2.67
C ALA A 517 12.77 18.38 2.02
N GLU A 518 11.60 18.11 1.44
CA GLU A 518 10.68 19.11 0.88
C GLU A 518 10.20 20.09 1.96
N GLN A 519 9.82 19.59 3.14
CA GLN A 519 9.40 20.41 4.28
C GLN A 519 10.53 21.34 4.76
N LYS A 520 11.76 20.83 4.90
CA LYS A 520 12.93 21.65 5.25
C LYS A 520 13.24 22.70 4.19
N SER A 521 13.14 22.35 2.91
CA SER A 521 13.30 23.28 1.79
C SER A 521 12.28 24.42 1.84
N MET A 522 11.01 24.11 2.15
CA MET A 522 9.95 25.11 2.34
C MET A 522 10.18 26.01 3.56
N MET A 523 10.74 25.50 4.67
CA MET A 523 11.10 26.33 5.82
C MET A 523 12.25 27.29 5.47
N LEU A 524 13.34 26.78 4.90
CA LEU A 524 14.48 27.60 4.45
C LEU A 524 14.06 28.68 3.45
N GLY A 525 13.20 28.35 2.48
CA GLY A 525 12.66 29.32 1.52
C GLY A 525 11.90 30.47 2.20
N ARG A 526 11.15 30.18 3.27
CA ARG A 526 10.44 31.21 4.07
C ARG A 526 11.41 32.06 4.89
N GLU A 527 12.50 31.49 5.40
CA GLU A 527 13.54 32.24 6.12
C GLU A 527 14.23 33.26 5.21
N TYR A 528 14.59 32.89 3.97
CA TYR A 528 15.15 33.83 3.00
C TYR A 528 14.20 34.99 2.64
N THR A 529 12.88 34.75 2.59
CA THR A 529 11.90 35.84 2.35
C THR A 529 11.73 36.81 3.52
N ASN A 530 12.25 36.51 4.71
CA ASN A 530 12.16 37.36 5.89
C ASN A 530 13.36 38.33 6.07
N ILE A 531 14.32 38.32 5.15
CA ILE A 531 15.45 39.26 5.17
C ILE A 531 14.96 40.66 4.75
N LYS A 532 14.66 41.50 5.74
CA LYS A 532 14.56 42.95 5.52
C LYS A 532 15.93 43.49 5.09
N TYR A 533 15.99 44.12 3.92
CA TYR A 533 17.15 44.93 3.54
C TYR A 533 17.28 46.13 4.47
N SER A 534 18.13 46.03 5.49
CA SER A 534 18.61 47.16 6.30
C SER A 534 19.63 47.96 5.48
N GLY A 535 19.12 48.79 4.57
CA GLY A 535 19.94 49.62 3.68
C GLY A 535 20.54 50.83 4.40
N GLU A 536 21.69 50.64 5.05
CA GLU A 536 22.54 51.74 5.51
C GLU A 536 23.84 51.79 4.70
N VAL A 537 24.07 52.91 4.01
CA VAL A 537 25.31 53.18 3.25
C VAL A 537 26.19 54.11 4.09
N PRO A 538 27.41 53.70 4.49
CA PRO A 538 28.26 54.50 5.35
C PRO A 538 28.99 55.62 4.58
N THR A 539 28.41 56.82 4.56
CA THR A 539 29.07 58.02 4.05
C THR A 539 30.08 58.57 5.08
N ILE A 540 31.33 58.76 4.68
CA ILE A 540 32.42 59.18 5.57
C ILE A 540 32.62 60.72 5.57
N GLY A 541 32.67 61.31 6.77
CA GLY A 541 33.36 62.59 7.04
C GLY A 541 32.47 63.83 7.24
N GLY A 542 32.76 64.65 8.26
CA GLY A 542 32.08 65.95 8.46
C GLY A 542 31.94 66.44 9.91
N THR A 543 33.04 66.76 10.58
CA THR A 543 33.16 67.38 11.92
C THR A 543 32.16 68.48 12.31
N ALA A 544 31.52 68.38 13.50
CA ALA A 544 31.23 69.51 14.43
C ALA A 544 30.63 69.04 15.79
N VAL A 545 30.73 69.86 16.84
CA VAL A 545 30.41 69.61 18.27
C VAL A 545 30.13 70.97 18.97
N PRO A 546 29.39 71.14 20.10
CA PRO A 546 28.21 70.45 20.66
C PRO A 546 27.01 71.41 21.01
N GLY A 547 25.91 70.86 21.55
CA GLY A 547 25.00 71.55 22.51
C GLY A 547 23.49 71.25 22.33
N SER A 548 22.60 71.40 23.32
CA SER A 548 22.76 71.43 24.79
C SER A 548 21.39 71.46 25.53
N THR A 549 20.90 70.31 26.02
CA THR A 549 19.89 70.20 27.12
C THR A 549 18.45 70.76 26.82
N PRO A 550 17.46 70.84 27.77
CA PRO A 550 16.45 69.77 27.84
C PRO A 550 14.96 70.16 28.10
N ALA A 551 14.09 69.12 28.11
CA ALA A 551 12.86 68.93 28.93
C ALA A 551 11.46 69.47 28.50
N ALA A 552 10.43 68.65 28.85
CA ALA A 552 8.96 68.91 28.89
C ALA A 552 8.23 69.18 27.54
N VAL A 553 6.89 69.16 27.37
CA VAL A 553 5.71 69.21 28.30
C VAL A 553 4.61 68.18 27.85
N THR A 554 3.43 68.19 28.50
CA THR A 554 2.37 67.14 28.56
C THR A 554 1.04 67.40 27.79
N GLU A 555 0.22 66.34 27.62
CA GLU A 555 -1.28 66.32 27.43
C GLU A 555 -1.87 66.88 26.11
N ASN A 556 -3.11 66.59 25.64
CA ASN A 556 -4.31 65.81 26.09
C ASN A 556 -4.91 65.08 24.81
N SER A 557 -6.12 64.51 24.58
CA SER A 557 -7.44 64.32 25.23
C SER A 557 -8.27 63.12 24.63
N ALA A 558 -9.60 63.06 24.82
CA ALA A 558 -10.58 62.04 24.34
C ALA A 558 -12.02 62.68 24.26
N PRO A 559 -13.22 62.01 24.13
CA PRO A 559 -13.60 60.58 23.98
C PRO A 559 -14.78 60.27 22.97
N LYS A 560 -15.51 59.13 23.14
CA LYS A 560 -16.68 58.60 22.34
C LYS A 560 -18.07 58.93 22.96
N PRO A 561 -19.23 58.62 22.30
CA PRO A 561 -20.08 57.44 22.66
C PRO A 561 -20.92 56.78 21.49
N ASN A 562 -22.00 56.00 21.78
CA ASN A 562 -22.65 54.98 20.89
C ASN A 562 -24.24 54.96 20.83
N LEU A 563 -24.80 54.14 19.89
CA LEU A 563 -25.95 53.16 20.00
C LEU A 563 -27.45 53.43 19.58
N THR A 564 -28.05 52.40 18.91
CA THR A 564 -29.49 51.95 18.74
C THR A 564 -30.53 52.80 17.92
N VAL A 565 -31.41 52.32 16.98
CA VAL A 565 -32.24 51.07 16.70
C VAL A 565 -33.68 51.15 17.32
N PRO A 566 -34.87 50.80 16.68
CA PRO A 566 -35.20 49.68 15.73
C PRO A 566 -36.30 49.85 14.60
N THR A 567 -36.57 48.77 13.81
CA THR A 567 -37.82 48.36 13.04
C THR A 567 -38.38 49.21 11.87
N SER A 568 -39.09 48.70 10.84
CA SER A 568 -39.59 47.35 10.37
C SER A 568 -39.63 47.32 8.79
N VAL A 569 -40.38 46.59 7.93
CA VAL A 569 -41.64 45.76 7.90
C VAL A 569 -41.63 44.77 6.68
N THR A 570 -42.72 44.03 6.37
CA THR A 570 -42.93 43.16 5.15
C THR A 570 -44.32 43.40 4.48
N PRO A 571 -44.55 42.99 3.21
CA PRO A 571 -45.30 41.73 2.94
C PRO A 571 -44.89 40.95 1.66
N SER A 572 -45.68 39.92 1.30
CA SER A 572 -45.40 38.84 0.32
C SER A 572 -46.03 39.02 -1.08
N LEU A 573 -45.63 38.16 -2.04
CA LEU A 573 -46.56 37.40 -2.92
C LEU A 573 -45.85 36.30 -3.77
N SER A 574 -46.65 35.36 -4.29
CA SER A 574 -46.33 34.23 -5.20
C SER A 574 -47.58 34.02 -6.13
N PRO A 575 -47.74 33.01 -7.04
CA PRO A 575 -46.97 31.78 -7.31
C PRO A 575 -46.85 31.40 -8.83
N THR A 576 -46.57 30.11 -9.12
CA THR A 576 -46.75 29.38 -10.42
C THR A 576 -45.85 29.77 -11.62
N SER A 577 -45.55 28.92 -12.61
CA SER A 577 -45.95 27.51 -12.92
C SER A 577 -44.80 26.68 -13.56
N SER A 578 -45.07 25.41 -13.85
CA SER A 578 -44.29 24.49 -14.73
C SER A 578 -45.28 23.89 -15.78
N PRO A 579 -44.94 22.94 -16.68
CA PRO A 579 -43.64 22.34 -17.04
C PRO A 579 -43.39 22.13 -18.58
N ALA A 580 -42.31 21.41 -18.90
CA ALA A 580 -42.20 20.38 -19.97
C ALA A 580 -41.91 20.71 -21.46
N SER A 581 -41.45 19.64 -22.14
CA SER A 581 -41.33 19.36 -23.59
C SER A 581 -40.09 19.81 -24.39
N SER A 582 -39.35 18.79 -24.84
CA SER A 582 -38.38 18.72 -25.95
C SER A 582 -39.08 18.09 -27.19
N PRO A 583 -38.41 17.75 -28.34
CA PRO A 583 -37.05 18.01 -28.83
C PRO A 583 -37.05 18.58 -30.29
N HIS A 584 -35.98 18.28 -31.06
CA HIS A 584 -35.69 18.50 -32.50
C HIS A 584 -34.76 19.68 -32.83
N ALA A 585 -33.94 19.69 -33.90
CA ALA A 585 -33.12 18.68 -34.62
C ALA A 585 -32.72 19.29 -35.99
N PHE A 586 -31.46 19.11 -36.43
CA PHE A 586 -30.85 19.74 -37.63
C PHE A 586 -30.75 21.28 -37.53
N ASP A 587 -29.62 21.91 -37.89
CA ASP A 587 -29.18 22.00 -39.28
C ASP A 587 -27.64 22.05 -39.48
N THR A 588 -27.16 22.00 -40.72
CA THR A 588 -25.74 21.93 -41.09
C THR A 588 -25.24 23.18 -41.83
N VAL A 589 -24.22 23.87 -41.29
CA VAL A 589 -23.53 24.98 -41.98
C VAL A 589 -22.00 24.82 -41.88
N THR A 590 -21.28 25.26 -42.92
CA THR A 590 -19.87 24.92 -43.18
C THR A 590 -18.89 26.09 -43.00
N SER A 591 -17.58 25.77 -43.06
CA SER A 591 -16.43 26.70 -43.17
C SER A 591 -15.99 27.40 -41.85
N LYS A 592 -14.70 27.70 -41.58
CA LYS A 592 -13.48 27.86 -42.42
C LYS A 592 -12.20 27.36 -41.72
N LYS A 593 -11.10 27.20 -42.48
CA LYS A 593 -9.70 27.13 -41.98
C LYS A 593 -9.16 28.54 -41.65
N PRO A 594 -8.17 28.64 -40.76
CA PRO A 594 -6.79 29.05 -41.15
C PRO A 594 -5.81 27.86 -40.99
N ALA A 595 -4.78 27.65 -41.80
CA ALA A 595 -3.60 28.46 -42.18
C ALA A 595 -2.41 28.28 -41.21
N VAL A 596 -1.17 28.32 -41.73
CA VAL A 596 0.01 27.61 -41.15
C VAL A 596 1.29 28.45 -41.24
N LEU A 597 2.33 28.05 -40.48
CA LEU A 597 3.78 28.41 -40.52
C LEU A 597 4.26 29.47 -39.51
N PRO A 598 5.57 29.51 -39.14
CA PRO A 598 6.71 28.68 -39.59
C PRO A 598 7.50 27.96 -38.45
N ARG A 599 8.61 27.27 -38.82
CA ARG A 599 9.61 26.62 -37.93
C ARG A 599 10.90 27.45 -37.83
N SER A 600 11.44 27.63 -36.62
CA SER A 600 12.81 28.13 -36.32
C SER A 600 13.12 28.01 -34.81
N ILE A 601 14.37 27.89 -34.31
CA ILE A 601 15.58 27.24 -34.88
C ILE A 601 16.49 26.71 -33.72
N ILE A 602 17.77 26.41 -33.99
CA ILE A 602 18.77 25.71 -33.13
C ILE A 602 19.63 26.66 -32.26
N THR A 603 19.83 26.34 -30.96
CA THR A 603 21.11 26.28 -30.17
C THR A 603 20.78 25.98 -28.69
N GLU A 604 21.25 24.87 -28.07
CA GLU A 604 22.57 24.53 -27.50
C GLU A 604 22.83 24.92 -26.02
N THR A 605 23.17 23.89 -25.23
CA THR A 605 23.92 23.87 -23.96
C THR A 605 23.54 24.76 -22.77
N SER A 606 23.12 24.10 -21.68
CA SER A 606 23.51 24.50 -20.32
C SER A 606 23.89 23.24 -19.53
N THR A 607 25.16 23.11 -19.15
CA THR A 607 25.71 21.94 -18.44
C THR A 607 25.68 22.16 -16.93
N MET A 608 24.88 21.35 -16.22
CA MET A 608 24.93 21.33 -14.75
C MET A 608 26.16 20.56 -14.23
N PRO A 609 26.74 20.92 -13.07
CA PRO A 609 28.08 20.47 -12.71
C PRO A 609 28.17 18.99 -12.29
N ARG A 610 29.28 18.35 -12.66
CA ARG A 610 29.67 17.02 -12.18
C ARG A 610 30.17 17.12 -10.72
N PRO A 611 29.75 16.24 -9.79
CA PRO A 611 30.34 16.20 -8.45
C PRO A 611 31.84 15.80 -8.51
N PRO A 612 32.66 16.23 -7.53
CA PRO A 612 34.10 15.99 -7.54
C PRO A 612 34.45 14.50 -7.36
N VAL A 613 35.60 14.11 -7.93
CA VAL A 613 36.16 12.76 -7.83
C VAL A 613 36.88 12.58 -6.49
N GLU A 614 36.89 11.35 -5.99
CA GLU A 614 37.32 10.96 -4.64
C GLU A 614 38.80 11.20 -4.31
N ALA A 615 39.09 11.23 -3.00
CA ALA A 615 40.42 10.96 -2.45
C ALA A 615 40.35 9.74 -1.50
N PRO A 616 41.35 8.84 -1.47
CA PRO A 616 41.12 7.43 -1.15
C PRO A 616 41.30 7.06 0.33
N ARG A 617 40.60 6.02 0.79
CA ARG A 617 40.94 5.30 2.05
C ARG A 617 40.89 3.78 1.92
N GLN A 618 42.10 3.21 1.83
CA GLN A 618 42.54 1.92 2.38
C GLN A 618 41.78 0.65 1.98
N ILE A 619 42.31 0.07 0.90
CA ILE A 619 42.31 -1.37 0.62
C ILE A 619 42.73 -2.15 1.87
N TYR A 620 42.01 -3.23 2.19
CA TYR A 620 42.57 -4.38 2.92
C TYR A 620 42.67 -5.56 1.96
N GLU A 621 43.90 -6.01 1.69
CA GLU A 621 44.14 -7.13 0.78
C GLU A 621 43.82 -8.48 1.43
N ASN A 622 43.33 -9.42 0.62
CA ASN A 622 43.19 -10.81 1.03
C ASN A 622 44.57 -11.50 1.03
N ILE A 623 45.13 -11.78 2.20
CA ILE A 623 46.31 -12.66 2.33
C ILE A 623 45.82 -14.12 2.39
N PRO A 624 46.28 -15.01 1.50
CA PRO A 624 45.77 -16.37 1.40
C PRO A 624 46.36 -17.31 2.46
N LEU A 625 45.52 -18.11 3.11
CA LEU A 625 45.95 -19.18 4.00
C LEU A 625 45.93 -20.54 3.30
N LYS A 626 47.13 -21.03 2.95
CA LYS A 626 47.39 -22.45 2.71
C LYS A 626 48.18 -23.05 3.88
N ASP A 627 47.90 -24.33 4.15
CA ASP A 627 48.79 -25.31 4.78
C ASP A 627 49.50 -24.91 6.09
N ARG A 628 48.85 -25.19 7.24
CA ARG A 628 49.54 -25.70 8.43
C ARG A 628 48.84 -26.96 8.95
N LYS A 629 49.63 -28.00 9.23
CA LYS A 629 49.18 -29.33 9.68
C LYS A 629 49.37 -29.52 11.19
N ALA A 630 48.59 -30.48 11.70
CA ALA A 630 48.75 -31.24 12.94
C ALA A 630 48.38 -30.54 14.28
N PRO A 631 48.03 -31.33 15.33
CA PRO A 631 47.70 -32.77 15.35
C PRO A 631 46.21 -33.06 15.61
N LEU A 632 45.78 -34.30 15.36
CA LEU A 632 44.45 -34.79 15.76
C LEU A 632 44.44 -35.14 17.25
N VAL A 633 43.40 -34.69 17.95
CA VAL A 633 43.00 -35.18 19.29
C VAL A 633 41.56 -35.63 19.21
N THR A 634 41.27 -36.86 19.65
CA THR A 634 39.98 -37.53 19.49
C THR A 634 39.00 -37.18 20.62
N PRO A 635 37.76 -36.73 20.33
CA PRO A 635 36.67 -36.76 21.31
C PRO A 635 36.17 -38.21 21.54
N PRO A 636 35.51 -38.50 22.67
CA PRO A 636 35.24 -39.87 23.11
C PRO A 636 34.10 -40.57 22.33
N THR A 637 34.26 -41.88 22.13
CA THR A 637 33.23 -42.75 21.54
C THR A 637 32.16 -43.14 22.57
N PHE A 638 30.92 -42.71 22.35
CA PHE A 638 29.77 -43.27 23.07
C PHE A 638 29.38 -44.63 22.48
N HIS A 639 29.33 -45.67 23.33
CA HIS A 639 28.81 -46.98 22.95
C HIS A 639 27.28 -46.91 22.77
N MET A 640 26.81 -47.03 21.52
CA MET A 640 25.44 -47.46 21.24
C MET A 640 25.32 -48.96 21.54
N GLY A 641 24.30 -49.34 22.32
CA GLY A 641 23.95 -50.74 22.54
C GLY A 641 23.26 -51.38 21.33
N PRO A 642 23.03 -52.71 21.35
CA PRO A 642 22.28 -53.40 20.30
C PRO A 642 20.81 -52.93 20.25
N PRO A 643 20.14 -53.02 19.08
CA PRO A 643 18.75 -52.57 18.91
C PRO A 643 17.77 -53.43 19.72
N PRO A 644 16.62 -52.87 20.13
CA PRO A 644 15.58 -53.61 20.85
C PRO A 644 14.88 -54.64 19.95
N ASN A 645 14.43 -55.74 20.57
CA ASN A 645 13.65 -56.79 19.89
C ASN A 645 12.28 -56.27 19.41
N PRO A 646 11.73 -56.83 18.31
CA PRO A 646 10.37 -56.53 17.85
C PRO A 646 9.31 -56.99 18.87
N ALA A 647 8.19 -56.26 18.92
CA ALA A 647 7.10 -56.53 19.85
C ALA A 647 6.33 -57.83 19.52
N PRO A 648 5.82 -58.55 20.53
CA PRO A 648 5.01 -59.76 20.32
C PRO A 648 3.63 -59.44 19.72
N PRO A 649 3.00 -60.39 18.99
CA PRO A 649 1.68 -60.20 18.40
C PRO A 649 0.56 -60.12 19.46
N PRO A 650 -0.56 -59.43 19.15
CA PRO A 650 -1.69 -59.32 20.07
C PRO A 650 -2.41 -60.67 20.28
N PRO A 651 -3.02 -60.88 21.46
CA PRO A 651 -3.74 -62.12 21.76
C PRO A 651 -5.02 -62.26 20.91
N PRO A 652 -5.47 -63.50 20.63
CA PRO A 652 -6.69 -63.73 19.86
C PRO A 652 -7.92 -63.20 20.60
N LYS A 653 -8.84 -62.57 19.85
CA LYS A 653 -10.16 -62.23 20.37
C LYS A 653 -10.91 -63.52 20.73
N LYS A 654 -11.49 -63.56 21.95
CA LYS A 654 -12.51 -64.57 22.27
C LYS A 654 -13.78 -64.26 21.47
N SER A 655 -14.49 -65.33 21.12
CA SER A 655 -15.85 -65.34 20.57
C SER A 655 -16.86 -64.73 21.54
#